data_AF-A0A498N8T3-F1
#
_entry.id   AF-A0A498N8T3-F1
#
_cell.length_a   1.000
_cell.length_b   1.000
_cell.length_c   1.000
_cell.angle_alpha   90.00
_cell.angle_beta   90.00
_cell.angle_gamma   90.00
#
_symmetry.space_group_name_H-M   'P 1'
#
loop_
_entity.id
_entity.type
_entity.pdbx_description
1 polymer ?
#
loop_
_entity_poly.entity_id
_entity_poly.type
_entity_poly.pdbx_seq_one_letter_code
_entity_poly.pdbx_strand_id
1 'polypeptide(L)'
;MTLSGDVCVVTGACGFLGKKLVRLLLEEEKLAEIRLLDRNIQSELIQSLDDCKGETKVSVFEGDIRDCELLKRACKGAALVFHTASLIDVIGAVEYSELYGVNVKGTQLLLETCIKENVASFIYTSSIEVAGPNSRGDPIINGNEDTPYSCCLKFKYSKTKQEAEQICLQANGELLHNGGQLATCALRPMYIYGPGCRFTVGHMRDGIRNRNVLLRMSRREAKVNPVYVGNAALAHLQAARALKDSQKRAVMGGNFYYISDNTPPVSYSDFNYAVLSPLGFGIQERPILPFPLLYLLSFFMELLHVVLRPFLKFTPSLNRQLLTMLNTPFSFSYQKAHRDFGYSPRYDWEEARNEETSQTKCADFNNTTWLEYRHGTKLQVQYLLLTRKNADCASLFTQDCLNHTQKHTAYFNSSLPTKVIVHGYRALGSKPSWVSGLAQALLQEKDVNVLVVDWVYGASFAYNRVVENYKEVALQISVLINQLTKYGCTLESFHFIGVSLGAHVSGFVGTLFEGKLGRITGLDPAGPMFKSADPYDRLDSSDALFVEAIHTDSDYFGISIPVGHVDFFLNGGMDQAGCARSRFASMYGYVICDHMRALYVYMSALNGSCPLNGFPCSSYEEFLAGKCITCEGPFNGTCPQIEGWIHYA
;
A
#
# COMPACT_ATOMS: atom_id res chain seq x y z
N MET A 1 2.13 31.36 -15.64
CA MET A 1 3.60 31.22 -15.78
C MET A 1 4.00 29.85 -15.27
N THR A 2 5.06 29.26 -15.82
CA THR A 2 5.64 27.99 -15.32
C THR A 2 6.79 28.30 -14.36
N LEU A 3 7.17 27.33 -13.55
CA LEU A 3 8.36 27.36 -12.67
C LEU A 3 9.63 26.88 -13.41
N SER A 4 9.58 26.83 -14.75
CA SER A 4 10.65 26.23 -15.57
C SER A 4 12.02 26.84 -15.27
N GLY A 5 13.01 25.97 -15.04
CA GLY A 5 14.39 26.36 -14.73
C GLY A 5 14.64 26.86 -13.32
N ASP A 6 13.62 26.94 -12.46
CA ASP A 6 13.82 27.33 -11.06
C ASP A 6 14.41 26.20 -10.22
N VAL A 7 15.05 26.59 -9.13
CA VAL A 7 15.37 25.71 -8.00
C VAL A 7 14.34 25.95 -6.91
N CYS A 8 13.63 24.89 -6.49
CA CYS A 8 12.63 24.95 -5.44
C CYS A 8 13.03 24.11 -4.23
N VAL A 9 12.70 24.58 -3.03
CA VAL A 9 12.85 23.81 -1.79
C VAL A 9 11.46 23.42 -1.27
N VAL A 10 11.26 22.15 -0.96
CA VAL A 10 10.06 21.67 -0.28
C VAL A 10 10.49 21.17 1.11
N THR A 11 10.08 21.87 2.15
CA THR A 11 10.26 21.38 3.53
C THR A 11 9.08 20.52 3.93
N GLY A 12 9.31 19.48 4.73
CA GLY A 12 8.28 18.49 5.03
C GLY A 12 7.96 17.63 3.80
N ALA A 13 8.95 17.47 2.90
CA ALA A 13 8.79 16.80 1.62
C ALA A 13 8.35 15.33 1.75
N CYS A 14 8.63 14.68 2.88
CA CYS A 14 8.18 13.32 3.18
C CYS A 14 6.87 13.29 3.98
N GLY A 15 6.27 14.45 4.28
CA GLY A 15 4.96 14.56 4.90
C GLY A 15 3.82 14.25 3.93
N PHE A 16 2.60 14.12 4.47
CA PHE A 16 1.40 13.76 3.70
C PHE A 16 1.14 14.71 2.51
N LEU A 17 1.11 16.02 2.75
CA LEU A 17 0.97 17.02 1.69
C LEU A 17 2.26 17.17 0.86
N GLY A 18 3.42 17.15 1.51
CA GLY A 18 4.72 17.34 0.87
C GLY A 18 4.99 16.31 -0.23
N LYS A 19 4.72 15.03 0.02
CA LYS A 19 4.88 13.95 -0.98
C LYS A 19 4.04 14.21 -2.23
N LYS A 20 2.76 14.57 -2.05
CA LYS A 20 1.85 14.86 -3.18
C LYS A 20 2.30 16.12 -3.94
N LEU A 21 2.76 17.15 -3.23
CA LEU A 21 3.29 18.38 -3.84
C LEU A 21 4.56 18.13 -4.65
N VAL A 22 5.53 17.38 -4.12
CA VAL A 22 6.77 17.04 -4.82
C VAL A 22 6.48 16.28 -6.11
N ARG A 23 5.61 15.26 -6.03
CA ARG A 23 5.21 14.49 -7.21
C ARG A 23 4.51 15.37 -8.24
N LEU A 24 3.57 16.22 -7.81
CA LEU A 24 2.88 17.16 -8.70
C LEU A 24 3.85 18.14 -9.39
N LEU A 25 4.86 18.63 -8.67
CA LEU A 25 5.89 19.52 -9.23
C LEU A 25 6.71 18.79 -10.31
N LEU A 26 7.11 17.54 -10.08
CA LEU A 26 7.85 16.76 -11.08
C LEU A 26 7.00 16.44 -12.32
N GLU A 27 5.71 16.16 -12.13
CA GLU A 27 4.79 15.84 -13.21
C GLU A 27 4.41 17.06 -14.08
N GLU A 28 4.31 18.25 -13.50
CA GLU A 28 3.82 19.46 -14.20
C GLU A 28 4.86 20.52 -14.53
N GLU A 29 6.01 20.53 -13.86
CA GLU A 29 7.01 21.58 -13.99
C GLU A 29 8.36 21.04 -14.47
N LYS A 30 9.03 21.83 -15.32
CA LYS A 30 10.39 21.56 -15.78
C LYS A 30 11.41 22.32 -14.94
N LEU A 31 11.49 21.96 -13.67
CA LEU A 31 12.38 22.61 -12.70
C LEU A 31 13.83 22.25 -12.98
N ALA A 32 14.76 23.15 -12.64
CA ALA A 32 16.18 22.80 -12.66
C ALA A 32 16.51 21.84 -11.51
N GLU A 33 15.96 22.11 -10.32
CA GLU A 33 16.16 21.26 -9.14
C GLU A 33 15.00 21.37 -8.14
N ILE A 34 14.57 20.24 -7.58
CA ILE A 34 13.74 20.17 -6.37
C ILE A 34 14.60 19.66 -5.21
N ARG A 35 14.65 20.44 -4.14
CA ARG A 35 15.36 20.12 -2.90
C ARG A 35 14.38 19.65 -1.85
N LEU A 36 14.45 18.37 -1.52
CA LEU A 36 13.61 17.73 -0.51
C LEU A 36 14.28 17.92 0.85
N LEU A 37 13.66 18.71 1.72
CA LEU A 37 14.12 18.88 3.10
C LEU A 37 13.13 18.23 4.05
N ASP A 38 13.57 17.20 4.76
CA ASP A 38 12.79 16.52 5.79
C ASP A 38 13.70 15.91 6.85
N ARG A 39 13.18 15.66 8.05
CA ARG A 39 13.93 15.05 9.14
C ARG A 39 14.12 13.55 8.95
N ASN A 40 13.23 12.91 8.20
CA ASN A 40 13.28 11.47 7.97
C ASN A 40 12.99 11.20 6.49
N ILE A 41 14.04 10.88 5.72
CA ILE A 41 13.91 10.68 4.28
C ILE A 41 13.94 9.18 3.97
N GLN A 42 12.84 8.70 3.38
CA GLN A 42 12.67 7.30 2.99
C GLN A 42 13.23 7.07 1.59
N SER A 43 14.11 6.08 1.44
CA SER A 43 14.71 5.69 0.16
C SER A 43 13.63 5.28 -0.86
N GLU A 44 12.55 4.66 -0.38
CA GLU A 44 11.40 4.24 -1.19
C GLU A 44 10.67 5.45 -1.80
N LEU A 45 10.61 6.58 -1.08
CA LEU A 45 10.02 7.80 -1.62
C LEU A 45 10.85 8.30 -2.80
N ILE A 46 12.18 8.36 -2.65
CA ILE A 46 13.07 8.85 -3.72
C ILE A 46 12.92 7.96 -4.96
N GLN A 47 12.95 6.63 -4.77
CA GLN A 47 12.75 5.66 -5.85
C GLN A 47 11.36 5.83 -6.52
N SER A 48 10.32 6.11 -5.73
CA SER A 48 8.96 6.34 -6.26
C SER A 48 8.80 7.62 -7.07
N LEU A 49 9.81 8.49 -7.13
CA LEU A 49 9.81 9.72 -7.93
C LEU A 49 10.59 9.54 -9.24
N ASP A 50 11.36 8.47 -9.42
CA ASP A 50 12.18 8.25 -10.62
C ASP A 50 11.34 8.10 -11.89
N ASP A 51 10.09 7.66 -11.77
CA ASP A 51 9.13 7.53 -12.87
C ASP A 51 8.64 8.87 -13.42
N CYS A 52 8.62 9.92 -12.59
CA CYS A 52 8.10 11.24 -12.95
C CYS A 52 9.15 12.36 -12.96
N LYS A 53 10.37 12.09 -12.51
CA LYS A 53 11.42 13.10 -12.35
C LYS A 53 11.88 13.77 -13.65
N GLY A 54 11.85 13.04 -14.77
CA GLY A 54 12.30 13.55 -16.06
C GLY A 54 13.73 14.12 -16.00
N GLU A 55 13.92 15.34 -16.51
CA GLU A 55 15.20 16.07 -16.49
C GLU A 55 15.44 16.85 -15.17
N THR A 56 14.43 16.96 -14.31
CA THR A 56 14.51 17.74 -13.08
C THR A 56 15.45 17.08 -12.09
N LYS A 57 16.47 17.81 -11.59
CA LYS A 57 17.33 17.27 -10.53
C LYS A 57 16.55 17.18 -9.21
N VAL A 58 16.68 16.07 -8.49
CA VAL A 58 16.10 15.91 -7.15
C VAL A 58 17.25 15.73 -6.17
N SER A 59 17.33 16.62 -5.19
CA SER A 59 18.39 16.66 -4.18
C SER A 59 17.79 16.52 -2.78
N VAL A 60 18.52 15.83 -1.92
CA VAL A 60 18.04 15.40 -0.61
C VAL A 60 18.79 16.13 0.49
N PHE A 61 18.06 16.75 1.41
CA PHE A 61 18.57 17.49 2.56
C PHE A 61 17.92 16.94 3.83
N GLU A 62 18.49 15.85 4.34
CA GLU A 62 17.98 15.21 5.56
C GLU A 62 18.40 15.99 6.82
N GLY A 63 17.43 16.39 7.63
CA GLY A 63 17.65 17.02 8.93
C GLY A 63 16.50 17.92 9.39
N ASP A 64 16.72 18.59 10.52
CA ASP A 64 15.69 19.40 11.17
C ASP A 64 15.70 20.85 10.65
N ILE A 65 14.52 21.46 10.46
CA ILE A 65 14.40 22.86 10.01
C ILE A 65 14.91 23.88 11.04
N ARG A 66 15.33 23.45 12.22
CA ARG A 66 16.02 24.29 13.21
C ARG A 66 17.54 24.36 12.98
N ASP A 67 18.10 23.55 12.07
CA ASP A 67 19.52 23.59 11.72
C ASP A 67 19.80 24.68 10.69
N CYS A 68 20.40 25.79 11.14
CA CYS A 68 20.72 26.95 10.31
C CYS A 68 21.65 26.62 9.13
N GLU A 69 22.63 25.71 9.30
CA GLU A 69 23.58 25.38 8.23
C GLU A 69 22.93 24.46 7.18
N LEU A 70 22.04 23.56 7.61
CA LEU A 70 21.21 22.80 6.69
C LEU A 70 20.30 23.73 5.88
N LEU A 71 19.59 24.65 6.54
CA LEU A 71 18.71 25.60 5.87
C LEU A 71 19.46 26.44 4.85
N LYS A 72 20.64 26.96 5.22
CA LYS A 72 21.50 27.74 4.34
C LYS A 72 21.86 26.96 3.07
N ARG A 73 22.34 25.71 3.23
CA ARG A 73 22.68 24.86 2.08
C ARG A 73 21.47 24.55 1.20
N ALA A 74 20.31 24.29 1.81
CA ALA A 74 19.09 23.98 1.09
C ALA A 74 18.53 25.19 0.33
N CYS A 75 18.59 26.40 0.90
CA CYS A 75 18.04 27.62 0.30
C CYS A 75 19.00 28.32 -0.67
N LYS A 76 20.31 28.05 -0.63
CA LYS A 76 21.31 28.73 -1.48
C LYS A 76 20.99 28.61 -2.97
N GLY A 77 20.67 29.73 -3.61
CA GLY A 77 20.33 29.78 -5.04
C GLY A 77 18.93 29.23 -5.38
N ALA A 78 18.07 29.01 -4.38
CA ALA A 78 16.67 28.67 -4.60
C ALA A 78 15.85 29.91 -4.94
N ALA A 79 14.87 29.78 -5.82
CA ALA A 79 13.95 30.86 -6.17
C ALA A 79 12.69 30.87 -5.27
N LEU A 80 12.31 29.70 -4.78
CA LEU A 80 11.04 29.48 -4.09
C LEU A 80 11.16 28.42 -3.00
N VAL A 81 10.49 28.66 -1.87
CA VAL A 81 10.33 27.69 -0.78
C VAL A 81 8.85 27.38 -0.56
N PHE A 82 8.52 26.09 -0.59
CA PHE A 82 7.25 25.54 -0.11
C PHE A 82 7.44 25.04 1.32
N HIS A 83 6.85 25.73 2.29
CA HIS A 83 6.97 25.39 3.69
C HIS A 83 5.79 24.53 4.18
N THR A 84 5.94 23.20 4.06
CA THR A 84 4.94 22.21 4.52
C THR A 84 5.35 21.48 5.79
N ALA A 85 6.60 21.66 6.26
CA ALA A 85 7.10 21.05 7.50
C ALA A 85 6.34 21.61 8.72
N SER A 86 5.70 20.72 9.47
CA SER A 86 5.03 21.07 10.72
C SER A 86 4.78 19.83 11.58
N LEU A 87 4.85 19.99 12.90
CA LEU A 87 4.31 19.02 13.85
C LEU A 87 2.83 19.33 14.10
N ILE A 88 1.97 18.34 13.86
CA ILE A 88 0.53 18.43 14.09
C ILE A 88 0.18 17.65 15.35
N ASP A 89 -0.47 18.31 16.32
CA ASP A 89 -0.96 17.69 17.54
C ASP A 89 -2.27 18.33 18.03
N VAL A 90 -3.35 17.54 17.97
CA VAL A 90 -4.71 17.92 18.39
C VAL A 90 -5.15 17.19 19.67
N ILE A 91 -4.32 16.29 20.21
CA ILE A 91 -4.62 15.52 21.43
C ILE A 91 -3.73 15.92 22.61
N GLY A 92 -2.69 16.72 22.38
CA GLY A 92 -1.75 17.15 23.41
C GLY A 92 -0.66 16.13 23.70
N ALA A 93 -0.31 15.28 22.73
CA ALA A 93 0.74 14.28 22.86
C ALA A 93 2.16 14.87 22.75
N VAL A 94 2.30 16.07 22.17
CA VAL A 94 3.61 16.71 21.94
C VAL A 94 3.79 17.87 22.92
N GLU A 95 4.99 17.96 23.50
CA GLU A 95 5.35 19.08 24.38
C GLU A 95 5.30 20.41 23.62
N TYR A 96 4.84 21.46 24.30
CA TYR A 96 4.64 22.76 23.66
C TYR A 96 5.95 23.35 23.14
N SER A 97 7.06 23.16 23.85
CA SER A 97 8.39 23.61 23.44
C SER A 97 8.84 22.99 22.12
N GLU A 98 8.55 21.70 21.89
CA GLU A 98 8.89 21.02 20.64
C GLU A 98 7.98 21.46 19.49
N LEU A 99 6.66 21.57 19.73
CA LEU A 99 5.71 22.15 18.77
C LEU A 99 6.13 23.56 18.36
N TYR A 100 6.45 24.42 19.33
CA TYR A 100 6.87 25.80 19.13
C TYR A 100 8.22 25.87 18.41
N GLY A 101 9.18 25.04 18.82
CA GLY A 101 10.50 24.95 18.21
C GLY A 101 10.44 24.62 16.72
N VAL A 102 9.63 23.63 16.33
CA VAL A 102 9.48 23.26 14.91
C VAL A 102 8.59 24.26 14.17
N ASN A 103 7.36 24.49 14.64
CA ASN A 103 6.37 25.23 13.87
C ASN A 103 6.64 26.74 13.83
N VAL A 104 7.16 27.34 14.92
CA VAL A 104 7.39 28.79 14.98
C VAL A 104 8.85 29.11 14.70
N LYS A 105 9.76 28.57 15.51
CA LYS A 105 11.20 28.91 15.37
C LYS A 105 11.79 28.37 14.08
N GLY A 106 11.43 27.15 13.66
CA GLY A 106 11.80 26.62 12.35
C GLY A 106 11.32 27.51 11.20
N THR A 107 10.06 27.96 11.21
CA THR A 107 9.51 28.90 10.21
C THR A 107 10.29 30.21 10.19
N GLN A 108 10.55 30.79 11.37
CA GLN A 108 11.30 32.04 11.51
C GLN A 108 12.71 31.92 10.92
N LEU A 109 13.46 30.87 11.30
CA LEU A 109 14.81 30.62 10.79
C LEU A 109 14.83 30.41 9.27
N LEU A 110 13.82 29.73 8.73
CA LEU A 110 13.68 29.51 7.30
C LEU A 110 13.42 30.81 6.53
N LEU A 111 12.56 31.69 7.03
CA LEU A 111 12.33 33.02 6.45
C LEU A 111 13.58 33.90 6.51
N GLU A 112 14.27 33.94 7.66
CA GLU A 112 15.54 34.66 7.79
C GLU A 112 16.59 34.13 6.80
N THR A 113 16.62 32.81 6.59
CA THR A 113 17.51 32.18 5.60
C THR A 113 17.10 32.55 4.17
N CYS A 114 15.80 32.59 3.87
CA CYS A 114 15.30 33.03 2.57
C CYS A 114 15.78 34.44 2.21
N ILE A 115 15.72 35.36 3.18
CA ILE A 115 16.21 36.74 3.01
C ILE A 115 17.72 36.74 2.73
N LYS A 116 18.50 36.00 3.54
CA LYS A 116 19.96 35.94 3.42
C LYS A 116 20.43 35.32 2.10
N GLU A 117 19.73 34.30 1.62
CA GLU A 117 20.07 33.53 0.41
C GLU A 117 19.29 34.00 -0.84
N ASN A 118 18.60 35.15 -0.76
CA ASN A 118 17.88 35.80 -1.87
C ASN A 118 16.76 34.97 -2.51
N VAL A 119 16.06 34.16 -1.70
CA VAL A 119 14.88 33.43 -2.16
C VAL A 119 13.75 34.44 -2.39
N ALA A 120 13.20 34.48 -3.61
CA ALA A 120 12.24 35.50 -4.00
C ALA A 120 10.83 35.26 -3.44
N SER A 121 10.44 34.00 -3.24
CA SER A 121 9.06 33.64 -2.89
C SER A 121 9.00 32.59 -1.78
N PHE A 122 8.04 32.73 -0.89
CA PHE A 122 7.83 31.81 0.23
C PHE A 122 6.34 31.50 0.41
N ILE A 123 5.97 30.22 0.34
CA ILE A 123 4.58 29.77 0.52
C ILE A 123 4.50 28.98 1.81
N TYR A 124 3.72 29.48 2.77
CA TYR A 124 3.51 28.83 4.05
C TYR A 124 2.23 27.99 4.04
N THR A 125 2.33 26.71 4.34
CA THR A 125 1.16 25.88 4.64
C THR A 125 0.70 26.16 6.06
N SER A 126 -0.29 27.02 6.23
CA SER A 126 -1.01 27.26 7.48
C SER A 126 -2.09 26.20 7.73
N SER A 127 -3.13 26.52 8.50
CA SER A 127 -4.23 25.59 8.84
C SER A 127 -5.51 26.35 9.11
N ILE A 128 -6.66 25.74 8.81
CA ILE A 128 -7.97 26.25 9.22
C ILE A 128 -8.07 26.48 10.74
N GLU A 129 -7.31 25.70 11.52
CA GLU A 129 -7.21 25.82 12.98
C GLU A 129 -6.77 27.21 13.46
N VAL A 130 -6.12 28.02 12.61
CA VAL A 130 -5.79 29.42 12.94
C VAL A 130 -7.05 30.30 13.01
N ALA A 131 -8.08 29.97 12.25
CA ALA A 131 -9.37 30.68 12.25
C ALA A 131 -10.32 30.15 13.32
N GLY A 132 -10.27 28.86 13.65
CA GLY A 132 -11.14 28.22 14.64
C GLY A 132 -11.43 26.75 14.30
N PRO A 133 -12.50 26.15 14.84
CA PRO A 133 -13.53 26.76 15.69
C PRO A 133 -13.01 27.28 17.04
N ASN A 134 -13.61 28.36 17.53
CA ASN A 134 -13.29 28.88 18.86
C ASN A 134 -13.81 27.94 19.96
N SER A 135 -13.34 28.15 21.20
CA SER A 135 -13.70 27.27 22.31
C SER A 135 -15.16 27.34 22.78
N ARG A 136 -15.95 28.31 22.30
CA ARG A 136 -17.39 28.41 22.58
C ARG A 136 -18.22 27.57 21.60
N GLY A 137 -17.63 27.17 20.46
CA GLY A 137 -18.33 26.47 19.40
C GLY A 137 -19.20 27.40 18.55
N ASP A 138 -18.82 28.67 18.43
CA ASP A 138 -19.53 29.60 17.54
C ASP A 138 -19.29 29.17 16.07
N PRO A 139 -20.34 28.92 15.27
CA PRO A 139 -20.20 28.37 13.93
C PRO A 139 -19.74 29.41 12.90
N ILE A 140 -19.12 28.93 11.83
CA ILE A 140 -18.98 29.67 10.57
C ILE A 140 -19.50 28.77 9.45
N ILE A 141 -20.41 29.29 8.65
CA ILE A 141 -20.97 28.58 7.51
C ILE A 141 -20.63 29.38 6.25
N ASN A 142 -19.82 28.79 5.39
CA ASN A 142 -19.37 29.38 4.12
C ASN A 142 -18.71 30.76 4.31
N GLY A 143 -17.83 30.87 5.30
CA GLY A 143 -17.05 32.08 5.54
C GLY A 143 -16.01 32.36 4.46
N ASN A 144 -15.38 33.51 4.54
CA ASN A 144 -14.28 33.97 3.68
C ASN A 144 -13.23 34.71 4.52
N GLU A 145 -12.20 35.25 3.89
CA GLU A 145 -11.08 35.94 4.55
C GLU A 145 -11.49 37.20 5.32
N ASP A 146 -12.61 37.81 4.97
CA ASP A 146 -13.15 39.02 5.60
C ASP A 146 -14.20 38.71 6.68
N THR A 147 -14.53 37.44 6.90
CA THR A 147 -15.57 37.03 7.85
C THR A 147 -15.13 37.36 9.28
N PRO A 148 -15.83 38.25 10.00
CA PRO A 148 -15.45 38.62 11.35
C PRO A 148 -15.69 37.44 12.30
N TYR A 149 -14.66 37.06 13.05
CA TYR A 149 -14.75 35.96 14.00
C TYR A 149 -13.87 36.21 15.22
N SER A 150 -14.49 36.18 16.40
CA SER A 150 -13.76 36.24 17.67
C SER A 150 -13.14 34.87 17.95
N CYS A 151 -11.91 34.68 17.47
CA CYS A 151 -11.16 33.46 17.66
C CYS A 151 -10.44 33.44 19.01
N CYS A 152 -10.62 32.36 19.77
CA CYS A 152 -9.84 32.06 20.96
C CYS A 152 -9.27 30.64 20.83
N LEU A 153 -7.98 30.57 20.50
CA LEU A 153 -7.27 29.32 20.24
C LEU A 153 -6.87 28.63 21.54
N LYS A 154 -7.44 27.45 21.80
CA LYS A 154 -7.04 26.61 22.94
C LYS A 154 -5.98 25.57 22.58
N PHE A 155 -6.00 25.05 21.34
CA PHE A 155 -5.01 24.07 20.90
C PHE A 155 -3.62 24.70 20.80
N LYS A 156 -2.63 23.98 21.36
CA LYS A 156 -1.21 24.33 21.27
C LYS A 156 -0.77 24.45 19.80
N TYR A 157 -1.14 23.48 18.98
CA TYR A 157 -0.88 23.48 17.54
C TYR A 157 -1.41 24.75 16.87
N SER A 158 -2.67 25.10 17.08
CA SER A 158 -3.31 26.26 16.44
C SER A 158 -2.62 27.57 16.80
N LYS A 159 -2.20 27.74 18.07
CA LYS A 159 -1.39 28.91 18.48
C LYS A 159 -0.06 28.98 17.73
N THR A 160 0.66 27.86 17.62
CA THR A 160 1.94 27.85 16.89
C THR A 160 1.77 28.12 15.40
N LYS A 161 0.68 27.63 14.78
CA LYS A 161 0.38 27.92 13.37
C LYS A 161 0.00 29.38 13.17
N GLN A 162 -0.76 29.97 14.09
CA GLN A 162 -1.13 31.39 14.04
C GLN A 162 0.09 32.30 14.12
N GLU A 163 0.98 32.07 15.09
CA GLU A 163 2.19 32.88 15.26
C GLU A 163 3.13 32.76 14.05
N ALA A 164 3.36 31.54 13.56
CA ALA A 164 4.17 31.31 12.37
C ALA A 164 3.55 31.90 11.09
N GLU A 165 2.21 31.91 10.97
CA GLU A 165 1.52 32.59 9.89
C GLU A 165 1.75 34.11 9.95
N GLN A 166 1.61 34.71 11.14
CA GLN A 166 1.84 36.15 11.33
C GLN A 166 3.28 36.52 10.96
N ILE A 167 4.28 35.74 11.40
CA ILE A 167 5.68 35.92 11.03
C ILE A 167 5.86 35.85 9.50
N CYS A 168 5.24 34.86 8.85
CA CYS A 168 5.29 34.72 7.40
C CYS A 168 4.70 35.94 6.67
N LEU A 169 3.51 36.40 7.06
CA LEU A 169 2.83 37.52 6.41
C LEU A 169 3.57 38.85 6.65
N GLN A 170 4.14 39.04 7.84
CA GLN A 170 4.94 40.22 8.18
C GLN A 170 6.27 40.28 7.40
N ALA A 171 6.86 39.14 7.06
CA ALA A 171 8.09 39.08 6.26
C ALA A 171 7.87 39.45 4.78
N ASN A 172 6.63 39.65 4.33
CA ASN A 172 6.36 40.10 2.97
C ASN A 172 6.88 41.52 2.74
N GLY A 173 7.65 41.73 1.67
CA GLY A 173 8.24 43.01 1.31
C GLY A 173 9.63 43.24 1.91
N GLU A 174 10.13 42.33 2.74
CA GLU A 174 11.50 42.38 3.27
C GLU A 174 12.54 42.42 2.15
N LEU A 175 13.58 43.23 2.34
CA LEU A 175 14.61 43.45 1.33
C LEU A 175 15.59 42.27 1.30
N LEU A 176 15.72 41.64 0.14
CA LEU A 176 16.73 40.62 -0.13
C LEU A 176 18.11 41.27 -0.31
N HIS A 177 19.19 40.54 -0.04
CA HIS A 177 20.56 41.05 -0.20
C HIS A 177 20.91 41.48 -1.64
N ASN A 178 20.21 40.95 -2.64
CA ASN A 178 20.34 41.33 -4.05
C ASN A 178 19.49 42.54 -4.46
N GLY A 179 18.80 43.20 -3.51
CA GLY A 179 17.94 44.35 -3.75
C GLY A 179 16.50 44.00 -4.19
N GLY A 180 16.17 42.71 -4.34
CA GLY A 180 14.79 42.26 -4.54
C GLY A 180 13.96 42.35 -3.25
N GLN A 181 12.67 42.01 -3.34
CA GLN A 181 11.78 41.92 -2.17
C GLN A 181 11.23 40.50 -2.05
N LEU A 182 11.21 39.97 -0.83
CA LEU A 182 10.56 38.71 -0.52
C LEU A 182 9.05 38.85 -0.70
N ALA A 183 8.39 37.92 -1.40
CA ALA A 183 6.94 37.81 -1.36
C ALA A 183 6.53 36.54 -0.64
N THR A 184 5.58 36.69 0.27
CA THR A 184 5.06 35.57 1.05
C THR A 184 3.56 35.44 0.87
N CYS A 185 3.04 34.23 1.02
CA CYS A 185 1.61 34.01 1.22
C CYS A 185 1.38 32.81 2.13
N ALA A 186 0.23 32.78 2.81
CA ALA A 186 -0.17 31.68 3.66
C ALA A 186 -1.42 30.98 3.13
N LEU A 187 -1.35 29.66 2.98
CA LEU A 187 -2.50 28.85 2.58
C LEU A 187 -3.08 28.18 3.82
N ARG A 188 -4.38 28.32 4.07
CA ARG A 188 -5.11 27.66 5.16
C ARG A 188 -5.97 26.52 4.57
N PRO A 189 -5.39 25.33 4.32
CA PRO A 189 -6.18 24.15 4.03
C PRO A 189 -7.22 23.88 5.10
N MET A 190 -8.41 23.49 4.65
CA MET A 190 -9.36 22.76 5.48
C MET A 190 -8.79 21.39 5.88
N TYR A 191 -9.57 20.56 6.56
CA TYR A 191 -9.16 19.18 6.87
C TYR A 191 -8.71 18.45 5.60
N ILE A 192 -7.40 18.16 5.50
CA ILE A 192 -6.82 17.52 4.32
C ILE A 192 -7.04 16.01 4.43
N TYR A 193 -7.68 15.43 3.42
CA TYR A 193 -7.84 13.98 3.27
C TYR A 193 -7.20 13.49 1.98
N GLY A 194 -7.07 12.18 1.85
CA GLY A 194 -6.40 11.53 0.74
C GLY A 194 -5.57 10.34 1.22
N PRO A 195 -5.15 9.48 0.29
CA PRO A 195 -4.44 8.25 0.62
C PRO A 195 -3.25 8.42 1.58
N GLY A 196 -3.22 7.60 2.63
CA GLY A 196 -2.18 7.69 3.66
C GLY A 196 -2.40 8.81 4.69
N CYS A 197 -3.55 9.48 4.66
CA CYS A 197 -3.95 10.40 5.72
C CYS A 197 -4.00 9.67 7.07
N ARG A 198 -3.15 10.12 8.01
CA ARG A 198 -2.99 9.48 9.34
C ARG A 198 -4.30 9.44 10.14
N PHE A 199 -5.18 10.42 9.94
CA PHE A 199 -6.47 10.50 10.63
C PHE A 199 -7.45 9.46 10.08
N THR A 200 -7.61 9.37 8.75
CA THR A 200 -8.43 8.35 8.10
C THR A 200 -7.95 6.94 8.42
N VAL A 201 -6.64 6.68 8.38
CA VAL A 201 -6.03 5.40 8.78
C VAL A 201 -6.30 5.09 10.27
N GLY A 202 -6.29 6.11 11.13
CA GLY A 202 -6.68 5.98 12.53
C GLY A 202 -8.14 5.52 12.69
N HIS A 203 -9.07 6.17 11.99
CA HIS A 203 -10.48 5.79 11.99
C HIS A 203 -10.72 4.39 11.42
N MET A 204 -9.98 4.00 10.37
CA MET A 204 -10.01 2.65 9.82
C MET A 204 -9.57 1.61 10.86
N ARG A 205 -8.45 1.85 11.56
CA ARG A 205 -7.95 0.97 12.63
C ARG A 205 -8.98 0.81 13.75
N ASP A 206 -9.61 1.90 14.17
CA ASP A 206 -10.65 1.86 15.19
C ASP A 206 -11.89 1.12 14.71
N GLY A 207 -12.29 1.32 13.44
CA GLY A 207 -13.37 0.57 12.81
C GLY A 207 -13.11 -0.94 12.79
N ILE A 208 -11.89 -1.37 12.45
CA ILE A 208 -11.49 -2.80 12.44
C ILE A 208 -11.62 -3.38 13.85
N ARG A 209 -11.12 -2.67 14.86
CA ARG A 209 -11.26 -3.07 16.28
C ARG A 209 -12.72 -3.16 16.72
N ASN A 210 -13.57 -2.32 16.14
CA ASN A 210 -15.01 -2.24 16.40
C ASN A 210 -15.85 -3.06 15.41
N ARG A 211 -15.32 -4.17 14.88
CA ARG A 211 -16.04 -5.10 13.99
C ARG A 211 -16.59 -4.43 12.73
N ASN A 212 -15.74 -3.64 12.07
CA ASN A 212 -16.04 -2.86 10.87
C ASN A 212 -17.09 -1.76 11.08
N VAL A 213 -17.22 -1.21 12.29
CA VAL A 213 -18.15 -0.11 12.59
C VAL A 213 -17.40 1.13 13.09
N LEU A 214 -17.58 2.25 12.39
CA LEU A 214 -17.03 3.55 12.77
C LEU A 214 -17.86 4.18 13.89
N LEU A 215 -17.17 4.75 14.89
CA LEU A 215 -17.80 5.47 15.99
C LEU A 215 -18.20 6.87 15.55
N ARG A 216 -19.44 7.27 15.85
CA ARG A 216 -19.92 8.62 15.58
C ARG A 216 -19.49 9.58 16.70
N MET A 217 -18.58 10.49 16.37
CA MET A 217 -18.03 11.50 17.29
C MET A 217 -18.51 12.93 16.99
N SER A 218 -19.21 13.12 15.86
CA SER A 218 -19.76 14.40 15.42
C SER A 218 -21.27 14.34 15.19
N ARG A 219 -21.94 15.45 15.51
CA ARG A 219 -23.31 15.77 15.11
C ARG A 219 -23.42 15.86 13.59
N ARG A 220 -24.53 15.39 13.01
CA ARG A 220 -24.78 15.44 11.56
C ARG A 220 -24.87 16.90 11.06
N GLU A 221 -25.28 17.80 11.93
CA GLU A 221 -25.44 19.24 11.66
C GLU A 221 -24.09 19.99 11.64
N ALA A 222 -23.03 19.42 12.23
CA ALA A 222 -21.69 20.01 12.29
C ALA A 222 -20.94 19.86 10.96
N LYS A 223 -21.48 20.48 9.91
CA LYS A 223 -20.95 20.38 8.54
C LYS A 223 -19.61 21.11 8.42
N VAL A 224 -18.68 20.46 7.73
CA VAL A 224 -17.36 20.98 7.35
C VAL A 224 -17.11 20.71 5.87
N ASN A 225 -16.16 21.41 5.25
CA ASN A 225 -15.77 21.17 3.85
C ASN A 225 -14.27 20.82 3.76
N PRO A 226 -13.91 19.53 3.92
CA PRO A 226 -12.55 19.03 3.74
C PRO A 226 -11.97 19.35 2.36
N VAL A 227 -10.67 19.16 2.20
CA VAL A 227 -9.97 19.31 0.92
C VAL A 227 -9.15 18.08 0.60
N TYR A 228 -9.21 17.61 -0.64
CA TYR A 228 -8.39 16.52 -1.13
C TYR A 228 -6.92 16.94 -1.21
N VAL A 229 -6.00 16.07 -0.80
CA VAL A 229 -4.55 16.36 -0.76
C VAL A 229 -4.00 16.76 -2.13
N GLY A 230 -4.53 16.19 -3.22
CA GLY A 230 -4.18 16.60 -4.59
C GLY A 230 -4.60 18.04 -4.91
N ASN A 231 -5.80 18.44 -4.48
CA ASN A 231 -6.29 19.82 -4.64
C ASN A 231 -5.51 20.80 -3.75
N ALA A 232 -5.19 20.41 -2.52
CA ALA A 232 -4.34 21.19 -1.63
C ALA A 232 -2.93 21.39 -2.22
N ALA A 233 -2.31 20.34 -2.77
CA ALA A 233 -1.02 20.44 -3.48
C ALA A 233 -1.10 21.35 -4.71
N LEU A 234 -2.19 21.24 -5.49
CA LEU A 234 -2.44 22.10 -6.63
C LEU A 234 -2.55 23.58 -6.25
N ALA A 235 -3.19 23.90 -5.13
CA ALA A 235 -3.24 25.27 -4.61
C ALA A 235 -1.84 25.84 -4.35
N HIS A 236 -0.92 25.03 -3.81
CA HIS A 236 0.47 25.45 -3.58
C HIS A 236 1.19 25.72 -4.91
N LEU A 237 1.07 24.81 -5.89
CA LEU A 237 1.64 25.00 -7.22
C LEU A 237 1.09 26.25 -7.92
N GLN A 238 -0.23 26.47 -7.89
CA GLN A 238 -0.84 27.65 -8.51
C GLN A 238 -0.45 28.95 -7.81
N ALA A 239 -0.34 28.95 -6.48
CA ALA A 239 0.19 30.09 -5.73
C ALA A 239 1.64 30.39 -6.12
N ALA A 240 2.48 29.37 -6.30
CA ALA A 240 3.86 29.53 -6.77
C ALA A 240 3.94 30.14 -8.17
N ARG A 241 3.13 29.63 -9.11
CA ARG A 241 3.03 30.18 -10.48
C ARG A 241 2.58 31.64 -10.48
N ALA A 242 1.69 32.01 -9.55
CA ALA A 242 1.18 33.37 -9.43
C ALA A 242 2.15 34.33 -8.75
N LEU A 243 2.95 33.89 -7.78
CA LEU A 243 3.99 34.72 -7.15
C LEU A 243 5.15 35.09 -8.10
N LYS A 244 5.29 34.39 -9.24
CA LYS A 244 6.19 34.77 -10.35
C LYS A 244 5.64 35.91 -11.21
N ASP A 245 4.32 36.05 -11.28
CA ASP A 245 3.68 37.11 -12.03
C ASP A 245 3.67 38.39 -11.20
N SER A 246 4.24 39.49 -11.71
CA SER A 246 4.41 40.72 -10.94
C SER A 246 3.08 41.34 -10.49
N GLN A 247 2.03 41.24 -11.29
CA GLN A 247 0.71 41.77 -10.95
C GLN A 247 0.05 40.93 -9.87
N LYS A 248 0.03 39.59 -10.06
CA LYS A 248 -0.55 38.69 -9.06
C LYS A 248 0.26 38.68 -7.77
N ARG A 249 1.59 38.76 -7.85
CA ARG A 249 2.49 38.89 -6.70
C ARG A 249 2.14 40.10 -5.83
N ALA A 250 1.83 41.24 -6.43
CA ALA A 250 1.43 42.44 -5.68
C ALA A 250 0.09 42.27 -4.96
N VAL A 251 -0.83 41.48 -5.51
CA VAL A 251 -2.12 41.16 -4.88
C VAL A 251 -1.96 40.10 -3.79
N MET A 252 -1.14 39.09 -4.03
CA MET A 252 -1.00 37.93 -3.14
C MET A 252 -0.03 38.13 -1.97
N GLY A 253 0.99 38.98 -2.16
CA GLY A 253 2.04 39.19 -1.17
C GLY A 253 1.46 39.64 0.17
N GLY A 254 1.80 38.94 1.25
CA GLY A 254 1.36 39.27 2.61
C GLY A 254 -0.09 38.87 2.91
N ASN A 255 -0.75 38.12 2.01
CA ASN A 255 -2.12 37.63 2.20
C ASN A 255 -2.18 36.15 2.61
N PHE A 256 -3.27 35.80 3.30
CA PHE A 256 -3.69 34.42 3.53
C PHE A 256 -4.93 34.05 2.70
N TYR A 257 -5.11 32.75 2.48
CA TYR A 257 -6.15 32.18 1.63
C TYR A 257 -6.74 30.89 2.20
N TYR A 258 -8.06 30.74 2.25
CA TYR A 258 -8.68 29.45 2.57
C TYR A 258 -8.63 28.50 1.38
N ILE A 259 -8.20 27.26 1.64
CA ILE A 259 -8.11 26.20 0.61
C ILE A 259 -9.07 25.08 0.98
N SER A 260 -10.20 25.06 0.28
CA SER A 260 -11.22 24.01 0.30
C SER A 260 -11.45 23.49 -1.12
N ASP A 261 -12.31 22.49 -1.30
CA ASP A 261 -12.77 22.07 -2.62
C ASP A 261 -14.26 21.72 -2.64
N ASN A 262 -14.71 21.05 -3.69
CA ASN A 262 -16.11 20.70 -3.90
C ASN A 262 -16.54 19.40 -3.19
N THR A 263 -15.72 18.90 -2.24
CA THR A 263 -16.08 17.79 -1.36
C THR A 263 -17.41 18.09 -0.65
N PRO A 264 -18.38 17.15 -0.64
CA PRO A 264 -19.69 17.39 -0.04
C PRO A 264 -19.59 17.84 1.42
N PRO A 265 -20.30 18.92 1.81
CA PRO A 265 -20.23 19.44 3.17
C PRO A 265 -21.06 18.57 4.11
N VAL A 266 -20.37 17.69 4.84
CA VAL A 266 -20.96 16.77 5.82
C VAL A 266 -20.21 16.85 7.15
N SER A 267 -20.70 16.18 8.19
CA SER A 267 -19.99 16.12 9.47
C SER A 267 -18.72 15.27 9.38
N TYR A 268 -17.74 15.46 10.25
CA TYR A 268 -16.51 14.64 10.26
C TYR A 268 -16.78 13.12 10.29
N SER A 269 -17.77 12.67 11.07
CA SER A 269 -18.13 11.25 11.13
C SER A 269 -18.77 10.77 9.83
N ASP A 270 -19.66 11.57 9.24
CA ASP A 270 -20.29 11.23 7.96
C ASP A 270 -19.28 11.28 6.81
N PHE A 271 -18.32 12.19 6.87
CA PHE A 271 -17.20 12.28 5.93
C PHE A 271 -16.34 11.02 5.99
N ASN A 272 -15.88 10.65 7.19
CA ASN A 272 -15.09 9.43 7.39
C ASN A 272 -15.84 8.17 6.93
N TYR A 273 -17.15 8.10 7.17
CA TYR A 273 -18.00 7.04 6.65
C TYR A 273 -18.11 7.07 5.13
N ALA A 274 -18.33 8.23 4.52
CA ALA A 274 -18.43 8.34 3.07
C ALA A 274 -17.14 7.90 2.37
N VAL A 275 -15.99 8.16 2.98
CA VAL A 275 -14.67 7.71 2.52
C VAL A 275 -14.44 6.21 2.74
N LEU A 276 -14.79 5.68 3.91
CA LEU A 276 -14.43 4.31 4.30
C LEU A 276 -15.49 3.25 3.99
N SER A 277 -16.74 3.65 3.72
CA SER A 277 -17.83 2.71 3.43
C SER A 277 -17.57 1.78 2.24
N PRO A 278 -16.87 2.17 1.14
CA PRO A 278 -16.51 1.24 0.07
C PRO A 278 -15.59 0.09 0.52
N LEU A 279 -14.88 0.25 1.64
CA LEU A 279 -14.04 -0.80 2.22
C LEU A 279 -14.82 -1.78 3.12
N GLY A 280 -16.14 -1.60 3.24
CA GLY A 280 -17.03 -2.45 4.03
C GLY A 280 -17.31 -1.95 5.46
N PHE A 281 -16.95 -0.70 5.77
CA PHE A 281 -17.22 -0.12 7.09
C PHE A 281 -18.65 0.42 7.19
N GLY A 282 -19.35 0.05 8.25
CA GLY A 282 -20.57 0.73 8.72
C GLY A 282 -20.24 1.93 9.61
N ILE A 283 -21.26 2.71 9.98
CA ILE A 283 -21.16 3.78 10.98
C ILE A 283 -22.29 3.66 12.00
N GLN A 284 -22.01 4.02 13.24
CA GLN A 284 -23.05 4.15 14.26
C GLN A 284 -24.02 5.30 13.93
N GLU A 285 -25.32 5.03 14.06
CA GLU A 285 -26.35 6.05 13.85
C GLU A 285 -26.31 7.18 14.89
N ARG A 286 -25.93 6.85 16.12
CA ARG A 286 -25.83 7.81 17.24
C ARG A 286 -24.49 7.67 17.96
N PRO A 287 -23.98 8.73 18.59
CA PRO A 287 -22.82 8.63 19.48
C PRO A 287 -23.07 7.65 20.63
N ILE A 288 -22.00 7.02 21.14
CA ILE A 288 -22.06 6.07 22.27
C ILE A 288 -22.69 6.71 23.53
N LEU A 289 -22.42 8.00 23.75
CA LEU A 289 -22.97 8.78 24.84
C LEU A 289 -23.50 10.12 24.32
N PRO A 290 -24.57 10.69 24.93
CA PRO A 290 -24.96 12.07 24.70
C PRO A 290 -23.79 13.05 24.87
N PHE A 291 -23.71 14.06 23.99
CA PHE A 291 -22.60 15.02 23.98
C PHE A 291 -22.31 15.70 25.32
N PRO A 292 -23.29 16.12 26.14
CA PRO A 292 -23.00 16.66 27.47
C PRO A 292 -22.23 15.68 28.37
N LEU A 293 -22.54 14.38 28.27
CA LEU A 293 -21.82 13.34 29.01
C LEU A 293 -20.43 13.08 28.42
N LEU A 294 -20.27 13.11 27.10
CA LEU A 294 -18.93 13.04 26.48
C LEU A 294 -18.05 14.23 26.87
N TYR A 295 -18.64 15.42 26.98
CA TYR A 295 -17.94 16.64 27.39
C TYR A 295 -17.51 16.56 28.85
N LEU A 296 -18.39 16.06 29.73
CA LEU A 296 -18.09 15.83 31.14
C LEU A 296 -17.03 14.73 31.31
N LEU A 297 -17.12 13.63 30.57
CA LEU A 297 -16.10 12.58 30.54
C LEU A 297 -14.74 13.14 30.09
N SER A 298 -14.73 13.95 29.03
CA SER A 298 -13.52 14.60 28.53
C SER A 298 -12.89 15.53 29.58
N PHE A 299 -13.72 16.26 30.35
CA PHE A 299 -13.24 17.07 31.47
C PHE A 299 -12.53 16.22 32.53
N PHE A 300 -13.13 15.10 32.94
CA PHE A 300 -12.51 14.21 33.92
C PHE A 300 -11.24 13.54 33.39
N MET A 301 -11.20 13.17 32.10
CA MET A 301 -9.99 12.63 31.47
C MET A 301 -8.86 13.66 31.39
N GLU A 302 -9.17 14.93 31.14
CA GLU A 302 -8.20 16.03 31.21
C GLU A 302 -7.66 16.22 32.64
N LEU A 303 -8.54 16.21 33.64
CA LEU A 303 -8.13 16.32 35.05
C LEU A 303 -7.23 15.14 35.46
N LEU A 304 -7.64 13.92 35.10
CA LEU A 304 -6.87 12.71 35.35
C LEU A 304 -5.50 12.77 34.66
N HIS A 305 -5.44 13.24 33.41
CA HIS A 305 -4.19 13.46 32.69
C HIS A 305 -3.26 14.41 33.45
N VAL A 306 -3.77 15.55 33.91
CA VAL A 306 -2.95 16.53 34.67
C VAL A 306 -2.41 15.93 35.97
N VAL A 307 -3.24 15.19 36.71
CA VAL A 307 -2.85 14.55 37.97
C VAL A 307 -1.83 13.43 37.76
N LEU A 308 -2.00 12.61 36.71
CA LEU A 308 -1.12 11.47 36.43
C LEU A 308 0.14 11.85 35.67
N ARG A 309 0.19 12.98 34.96
CA ARG A 309 1.33 13.41 34.12
C ARG A 309 2.70 13.31 34.80
N PRO A 310 2.87 13.63 36.11
CA PRO A 310 4.17 13.48 36.78
C PRO A 310 4.63 12.02 36.93
N PHE A 311 3.71 11.06 36.93
CA PHE A 311 3.96 9.66 37.25
C PHE A 311 3.79 8.72 36.04
N LEU A 312 2.92 9.07 35.09
CA LEU A 312 2.55 8.25 33.95
C LEU A 312 2.41 9.10 32.67
N LYS A 313 3.11 8.70 31.61
CA LYS A 313 2.89 9.26 30.26
C LYS A 313 1.63 8.64 29.66
N PHE A 314 0.50 9.29 29.90
CA PHE A 314 -0.79 8.94 29.33
C PHE A 314 -1.40 10.16 28.63
N THR A 315 -1.87 10.03 27.40
CA THR A 315 -2.58 11.12 26.69
C THR A 315 -3.97 10.63 26.33
N PRO A 316 -5.04 11.30 26.80
CA PRO A 316 -6.40 10.90 26.48
C PRO A 316 -6.68 11.10 24.98
N SER A 317 -7.33 10.12 24.36
CA SER A 317 -7.71 10.15 22.94
C SER A 317 -8.80 11.16 22.62
N LEU A 318 -9.52 11.64 23.64
CA LEU A 318 -10.56 12.65 23.55
C LEU A 318 -10.33 13.74 24.59
N ASN A 319 -10.44 14.99 24.16
CA ASN A 319 -10.44 16.17 25.01
C ASN A 319 -11.62 17.08 24.62
N ARG A 320 -11.99 18.01 25.50
CA ARG A 320 -13.15 18.89 25.30
C ARG A 320 -13.00 19.76 24.05
N GLN A 321 -11.79 20.21 23.75
CA GLN A 321 -11.53 21.06 22.60
C GLN A 321 -11.74 20.30 21.28
N LEU A 322 -11.24 19.06 21.19
CA LEU A 322 -11.47 18.19 20.04
C LEU A 322 -12.97 17.89 19.87
N LEU A 323 -13.68 17.64 20.97
CA LEU A 323 -15.13 17.43 20.92
C LEU A 323 -15.88 18.69 20.43
N THR A 324 -15.50 19.89 20.90
CA THR A 324 -16.06 21.15 20.40
C THR A 324 -15.77 21.34 18.92
N MET A 325 -14.52 21.11 18.48
CA MET A 325 -14.11 21.23 17.08
C MET A 325 -14.91 20.29 16.16
N LEU A 326 -15.00 19.01 16.51
CA LEU A 326 -15.74 18.01 15.72
C LEU A 326 -17.24 18.27 15.65
N ASN A 327 -17.79 19.11 16.54
CA ASN A 327 -19.22 19.37 16.67
C ASN A 327 -19.63 20.82 16.37
N THR A 328 -18.71 21.65 15.89
CA THR A 328 -19.01 23.03 15.46
C THR A 328 -19.05 23.09 13.93
N PRO A 329 -20.15 23.53 13.30
CA PRO A 329 -20.16 23.82 11.87
C PRO A 329 -19.10 24.85 11.50
N PHE A 330 -18.20 24.50 10.59
CA PHE A 330 -17.06 25.33 10.24
C PHE A 330 -16.65 25.11 8.78
N SER A 331 -17.06 26.01 7.90
CA SER A 331 -16.76 25.93 6.47
C SER A 331 -16.39 27.26 5.84
N PHE A 332 -15.46 27.22 4.88
CA PHE A 332 -14.91 28.41 4.21
C PHE A 332 -14.83 28.26 2.70
N SER A 333 -15.04 29.36 2.02
CA SER A 333 -14.99 29.50 0.57
C SER A 333 -13.56 29.71 0.07
N TYR A 334 -13.17 29.00 -1.00
CA TYR A 334 -11.88 29.20 -1.67
C TYR A 334 -11.90 30.32 -2.73
N GLN A 335 -12.95 31.13 -2.80
CA GLN A 335 -13.17 32.09 -3.90
C GLN A 335 -12.10 33.19 -4.00
N LYS A 336 -11.51 33.61 -2.87
CA LYS A 336 -10.37 34.55 -2.89
C LYS A 336 -9.15 33.93 -3.58
N ALA A 337 -8.88 32.64 -3.32
CA ALA A 337 -7.80 31.90 -3.97
C ALA A 337 -8.06 31.74 -5.48
N HIS A 338 -9.31 31.46 -5.85
CA HIS A 338 -9.72 31.41 -7.26
C HIS A 338 -9.48 32.76 -7.97
N ARG A 339 -9.94 33.86 -7.36
CA ARG A 339 -9.82 35.20 -7.93
C ARG A 339 -8.37 35.68 -8.04
N ASP A 340 -7.59 35.56 -6.97
CA ASP A 340 -6.28 36.20 -6.88
C ASP A 340 -5.20 35.39 -7.61
N PHE A 341 -5.29 34.05 -7.63
CA PHE A 341 -4.27 33.20 -8.26
C PHE A 341 -4.77 32.05 -9.12
N GLY A 342 -6.08 31.98 -9.39
CA GLY A 342 -6.66 31.01 -10.30
C GLY A 342 -6.82 29.62 -9.71
N TYR A 343 -6.89 29.50 -8.37
CA TYR A 343 -7.16 28.20 -7.75
C TYR A 343 -8.50 27.62 -8.21
N SER A 344 -8.47 26.41 -8.72
CA SER A 344 -9.66 25.62 -9.02
C SER A 344 -9.35 24.18 -8.66
N PRO A 345 -10.19 23.50 -7.84
CA PRO A 345 -10.06 22.07 -7.60
C PRO A 345 -10.00 21.32 -8.93
N ARG A 346 -9.01 20.43 -9.07
CA ARG A 346 -8.85 19.56 -10.25
C ARG A 346 -9.59 18.25 -10.05
N TYR A 347 -9.40 17.64 -8.88
CA TYR A 347 -10.01 16.37 -8.53
C TYR A 347 -11.41 16.63 -8.00
N ASP A 348 -12.39 15.93 -8.56
CA ASP A 348 -13.74 15.94 -8.01
C ASP A 348 -13.85 14.98 -6.81
N TRP A 349 -15.03 14.98 -6.18
CA TRP A 349 -15.30 14.14 -5.01
C TRP A 349 -15.16 12.65 -5.28
N GLU A 350 -15.60 12.18 -6.44
CA GLU A 350 -15.62 10.76 -6.77
C GLU A 350 -14.21 10.25 -7.07
N GLU A 351 -13.43 11.00 -7.84
CA GLU A 351 -12.00 10.73 -8.08
C GLU A 351 -11.20 10.73 -6.77
N ALA A 352 -11.37 11.75 -5.93
CA ALA A 352 -10.70 11.86 -4.64
C ALA A 352 -11.05 10.70 -3.69
N ARG A 353 -12.33 10.30 -3.64
CA ARG A 353 -12.80 9.16 -2.85
C ARG A 353 -12.28 7.83 -3.37
N ASN A 354 -12.17 7.66 -4.68
CA ASN A 354 -11.65 6.44 -5.29
C ASN A 354 -10.13 6.31 -5.13
N GLU A 355 -9.38 7.41 -5.20
CA GLU A 355 -7.94 7.39 -4.87
C GLU A 355 -7.72 6.93 -3.43
N GLU A 356 -8.49 7.47 -2.46
CA GLU A 356 -8.42 7.09 -1.04
C GLU A 356 -8.70 5.59 -0.80
N THR A 357 -9.62 4.99 -1.56
CA THR A 357 -9.95 3.56 -1.42
C THR A 357 -8.99 2.64 -2.20
N SER A 358 -8.39 3.13 -3.30
CA SER A 358 -7.50 2.34 -4.16
C SER A 358 -6.10 2.11 -3.59
N GLN A 359 -5.59 2.99 -2.71
CA GLN A 359 -4.25 2.85 -2.14
C GLN A 359 -4.16 1.95 -0.89
N THR A 360 -5.26 1.32 -0.46
CA THR A 360 -5.31 0.56 0.81
C THR A 360 -5.76 -0.91 0.72
N LYS A 361 -5.73 -1.54 -0.46
CA LYS A 361 -5.78 -3.01 -0.54
C LYS A 361 -4.86 -3.52 -1.64
N CYS A 362 -3.72 -4.05 -1.24
CA CYS A 362 -3.12 -5.13 -2.02
C CYS A 362 -4.21 -6.18 -2.24
N ALA A 363 -4.31 -6.72 -3.44
CA ALA A 363 -5.17 -7.85 -3.67
C ALA A 363 -4.69 -9.00 -2.76
N ASP A 364 -5.61 -9.63 -2.07
CA ASP A 364 -5.35 -10.72 -1.14
C ASP A 364 -6.29 -11.86 -1.47
N PHE A 365 -5.96 -13.05 -0.97
CA PHE A 365 -6.80 -14.22 -1.11
C PHE A 365 -8.21 -13.98 -0.55
N ASN A 366 -9.19 -14.53 -1.25
CA ASN A 366 -10.51 -14.75 -0.72
C ASN A 366 -10.43 -15.71 0.48
N ASN A 367 -11.33 -15.50 1.43
CA ASN A 367 -11.57 -16.45 2.52
C ASN A 367 -13.04 -16.87 2.45
N THR A 368 -13.33 -18.10 2.85
CA THR A 368 -14.70 -18.60 2.89
C THR A 368 -15.01 -19.25 4.23
N THR A 369 -16.24 -19.11 4.68
CA THR A 369 -16.77 -19.73 5.88
C THR A 369 -17.71 -20.88 5.55
N TRP A 370 -17.88 -21.81 6.51
CA TRP A 370 -18.75 -22.97 6.31
C TRP A 370 -20.21 -22.59 6.00
N LEU A 371 -20.67 -21.45 6.49
CA LEU A 371 -22.00 -20.91 6.19
C LEU A 371 -22.13 -20.50 4.71
N GLU A 372 -21.15 -19.76 4.17
CA GLU A 372 -21.13 -19.32 2.78
C GLU A 372 -21.05 -20.50 1.79
N TYR A 373 -20.32 -21.55 2.16
CA TYR A 373 -20.29 -22.81 1.41
C TYR A 373 -21.66 -23.49 1.34
N ARG A 374 -22.39 -23.53 2.46
CA ARG A 374 -23.71 -24.19 2.54
C ARG A 374 -24.80 -23.46 1.74
N HIS A 375 -24.61 -22.17 1.46
CA HIS A 375 -25.54 -21.36 0.68
C HIS A 375 -25.39 -21.50 -0.84
N GLY A 376 -24.52 -22.40 -1.33
CA GLY A 376 -24.44 -22.73 -2.76
C GLY A 376 -23.70 -21.67 -3.59
N THR A 377 -22.59 -21.16 -3.08
CA THR A 377 -21.74 -20.22 -3.82
C THR A 377 -21.11 -20.92 -5.05
N LYS A 378 -21.16 -20.26 -6.22
CA LYS A 378 -20.49 -20.69 -7.45
C LYS A 378 -18.97 -20.69 -7.25
N LEU A 379 -18.26 -21.60 -7.93
CA LEU A 379 -16.80 -21.57 -8.03
C LEU A 379 -16.32 -20.17 -8.43
N GLN A 380 -15.40 -19.61 -7.64
CA GLN A 380 -14.76 -18.32 -7.91
C GLN A 380 -13.26 -18.54 -8.00
N VAL A 381 -12.70 -18.18 -9.17
CA VAL A 381 -11.25 -18.15 -9.40
C VAL A 381 -10.85 -16.69 -9.64
N GLN A 382 -9.86 -16.22 -8.89
CA GLN A 382 -9.22 -14.93 -9.12
C GLN A 382 -7.71 -15.10 -9.27
N TYR A 383 -7.08 -14.13 -9.91
CA TYR A 383 -5.66 -14.17 -10.22
C TYR A 383 -4.98 -12.99 -9.55
N LEU A 384 -3.96 -13.26 -8.75
CA LEU A 384 -3.15 -12.22 -8.11
C LEU A 384 -1.80 -12.15 -8.82
N LEU A 385 -1.43 -10.97 -9.29
CA LEU A 385 -0.18 -10.72 -9.99
C LEU A 385 0.86 -10.12 -9.04
N LEU A 386 2.03 -10.75 -9.04
CA LEU A 386 3.24 -10.29 -8.37
C LEU A 386 4.38 -10.23 -9.38
N THR A 387 5.15 -9.15 -9.30
CA THR A 387 6.37 -8.90 -10.08
C THR A 387 7.41 -8.28 -9.14
N ARG A 388 8.65 -8.13 -9.59
CA ARG A 388 9.68 -7.42 -8.81
C ARG A 388 9.27 -5.97 -8.45
N LYS A 389 8.37 -5.36 -9.23
CA LYS A 389 7.87 -4.00 -8.99
C LYS A 389 6.82 -3.92 -7.87
N ASN A 390 6.18 -5.04 -7.53
CA ASN A 390 5.11 -5.09 -6.52
C ASN A 390 5.20 -6.35 -5.63
N ALA A 391 6.42 -6.79 -5.31
CA ALA A 391 6.68 -8.09 -4.67
C ALA A 391 5.97 -8.29 -3.32
N ASP A 392 5.66 -7.20 -2.60
CA ASP A 392 4.99 -7.23 -1.29
C ASP A 392 3.52 -6.82 -1.34
N CYS A 393 3.00 -6.49 -2.52
CA CYS A 393 1.64 -5.99 -2.69
C CYS A 393 1.06 -6.48 -4.02
N ALA A 394 0.43 -7.66 -3.99
CA ALA A 394 -0.17 -8.25 -5.16
C ALA A 394 -1.26 -7.33 -5.74
N SER A 395 -1.34 -7.27 -7.07
CA SER A 395 -2.43 -6.61 -7.78
C SER A 395 -3.42 -7.65 -8.28
N LEU A 396 -4.72 -7.35 -8.27
CA LEU A 396 -5.70 -8.22 -8.88
C LEU A 396 -5.47 -8.20 -10.40
N PHE A 397 -5.34 -9.37 -11.01
CA PHE A 397 -5.14 -9.50 -12.45
C PHE A 397 -6.49 -9.62 -13.14
N THR A 398 -6.88 -8.56 -13.84
CA THR A 398 -8.10 -8.48 -14.66
C THR A 398 -7.72 -8.34 -16.14
N GLN A 399 -8.70 -8.48 -17.04
CA GLN A 399 -8.47 -8.23 -18.47
C GLN A 399 -7.97 -6.82 -18.76
N ASP A 400 -8.30 -5.85 -17.91
CA ASP A 400 -7.82 -4.46 -18.05
C ASP A 400 -6.30 -4.34 -17.86
N CYS A 401 -5.68 -5.28 -17.11
CA CYS A 401 -4.22 -5.32 -16.95
C CYS A 401 -3.46 -5.63 -18.26
N LEU A 402 -4.16 -6.12 -19.29
CA LEU A 402 -3.61 -6.40 -20.62
C LEU A 402 -3.71 -5.20 -21.57
N ASN A 403 -4.48 -4.17 -21.21
CA ASN A 403 -4.70 -3.00 -22.05
C ASN A 403 -3.77 -1.86 -21.63
N HIS A 404 -2.76 -1.55 -22.46
CA HIS A 404 -1.82 -0.43 -22.25
C HIS A 404 -2.46 0.97 -22.21
N THR A 405 -3.79 1.08 -22.33
CA THR A 405 -4.53 2.33 -22.42
C THR A 405 -4.89 2.96 -21.07
N GLN A 406 -4.74 2.25 -19.96
CA GLN A 406 -4.91 2.83 -18.61
C GLN A 406 -3.56 2.92 -17.88
N LYS A 407 -3.17 4.16 -17.53
CA LYS A 407 -1.93 4.53 -16.81
C LYS A 407 -1.79 3.95 -15.40
N HIS A 408 -2.70 3.08 -14.97
CA HIS A 408 -2.64 2.37 -13.69
C HIS A 408 -2.77 0.87 -13.97
N THR A 409 -1.80 0.08 -13.51
CA THR A 409 -1.82 -1.41 -13.37
C THR A 409 -1.12 -2.34 -14.40
N ALA A 410 -0.28 -1.88 -15.32
CA ALA A 410 0.47 -2.82 -16.15
C ALA A 410 1.79 -3.28 -15.50
N TYR A 411 1.73 -4.04 -14.40
CA TYR A 411 2.92 -4.72 -13.85
C TYR A 411 3.36 -5.89 -14.72
N PHE A 412 2.40 -6.55 -15.40
CA PHE A 412 2.65 -7.73 -16.23
C PHE A 412 3.46 -7.40 -17.48
N ASN A 413 4.43 -8.26 -17.79
CA ASN A 413 5.25 -8.14 -18.99
C ASN A 413 5.23 -9.46 -19.78
N SER A 414 4.58 -9.47 -20.94
CA SER A 414 4.45 -10.68 -21.79
C SER A 414 5.76 -11.20 -22.36
N SER A 415 6.83 -10.40 -22.34
CA SER A 415 8.17 -10.85 -22.76
C SER A 415 8.91 -11.64 -21.67
N LEU A 416 8.41 -11.64 -20.42
CA LEU A 416 9.00 -12.40 -19.32
C LEU A 416 8.31 -13.76 -19.15
N PRO A 417 9.03 -14.81 -18.72
CA PRO A 417 8.42 -16.08 -18.33
C PRO A 417 7.38 -15.88 -17.22
N THR A 418 6.35 -16.72 -17.20
CA THR A 418 5.26 -16.64 -16.22
C THR A 418 5.22 -17.89 -15.36
N LYS A 419 5.43 -17.72 -14.05
CA LYS A 419 5.29 -18.76 -13.03
C LYS A 419 3.86 -18.73 -12.49
N VAL A 420 3.13 -19.84 -12.57
CA VAL A 420 1.73 -19.94 -12.11
C VAL A 420 1.68 -20.81 -10.86
N ILE A 421 1.32 -20.22 -9.71
CA ILE A 421 1.19 -20.93 -8.44
C ILE A 421 -0.25 -21.39 -8.27
N VAL A 422 -0.46 -22.69 -8.08
CA VAL A 422 -1.78 -23.29 -7.86
C VAL A 422 -1.80 -24.02 -6.52
N HIS A 423 -2.54 -23.46 -5.55
CA HIS A 423 -2.66 -24.10 -4.23
C HIS A 423 -3.61 -25.30 -4.26
N GLY A 424 -3.45 -26.22 -3.29
CA GLY A 424 -4.32 -27.37 -3.11
C GLY A 424 -5.50 -27.14 -2.16
N TYR A 425 -6.05 -28.25 -1.66
CA TYR A 425 -7.23 -28.29 -0.78
C TYR A 425 -7.04 -27.51 0.54
N ARG A 426 -8.11 -26.84 1.00
CA ARG A 426 -8.15 -25.93 2.16
C ARG A 426 -9.31 -26.29 3.09
N ALA A 427 -9.13 -27.26 3.98
CA ALA A 427 -10.19 -27.74 4.87
C ALA A 427 -10.99 -26.64 5.60
N LEU A 428 -10.33 -25.55 5.99
CA LEU A 428 -10.90 -24.45 6.78
C LEU A 428 -11.28 -23.20 5.98
N GLY A 429 -11.10 -23.17 4.65
CA GLY A 429 -11.42 -21.97 3.85
C GLY A 429 -10.50 -20.77 4.05
N SER A 430 -9.36 -20.97 4.71
CA SER A 430 -8.37 -19.91 4.98
C SER A 430 -7.30 -19.82 3.90
N LYS A 431 -6.82 -18.59 3.65
CA LYS A 431 -5.71 -18.35 2.72
C LYS A 431 -4.46 -19.19 3.04
N PRO A 432 -3.72 -19.67 2.02
CA PRO A 432 -2.49 -20.42 2.25
C PRO A 432 -1.35 -19.46 2.62
N SER A 433 -0.83 -19.57 3.84
CA SER A 433 0.20 -18.67 4.38
C SER A 433 1.53 -18.73 3.63
N TRP A 434 1.80 -19.83 2.92
CA TRP A 434 3.07 -20.08 2.25
C TRP A 434 3.20 -19.43 0.87
N VAL A 435 2.09 -19.02 0.24
CA VAL A 435 2.09 -18.52 -1.14
C VAL A 435 2.95 -17.27 -1.28
N SER A 436 2.87 -16.34 -0.33
CA SER A 436 3.68 -15.12 -0.35
C SER A 436 5.17 -15.45 -0.30
N GLY A 437 5.60 -16.40 0.54
CA GLY A 437 6.99 -16.82 0.62
C GLY A 437 7.48 -17.46 -0.68
N LEU A 438 6.67 -18.32 -1.31
CA LEU A 438 7.02 -18.94 -2.59
C LEU A 438 7.10 -17.90 -3.72
N ALA A 439 6.13 -16.98 -3.81
CA ALA A 439 6.13 -15.92 -4.81
C ALA A 439 7.37 -15.03 -4.68
N GLN A 440 7.74 -14.65 -3.45
CA GLN A 440 8.97 -13.90 -3.19
C GLN A 440 10.22 -14.68 -3.61
N ALA A 441 10.32 -15.96 -3.27
CA ALA A 441 11.46 -16.80 -3.66
C ALA A 441 11.63 -16.86 -5.20
N LEU A 442 10.52 -17.02 -5.94
CA LEU A 442 10.54 -17.03 -7.40
C LEU A 442 10.98 -15.68 -8.00
N LEU A 443 10.51 -14.56 -7.44
CA LEU A 443 10.89 -13.22 -7.89
C LEU A 443 12.34 -12.87 -7.56
N GLN A 444 12.87 -13.42 -6.46
CA GLN A 444 14.28 -13.29 -6.10
C GLN A 444 15.19 -14.06 -7.07
N GLU A 445 14.76 -15.25 -7.52
CA GLU A 445 15.54 -16.13 -8.39
C GLU A 445 15.64 -15.59 -9.83
N LYS A 446 14.51 -15.25 -10.48
CA LYS A 446 14.47 -14.75 -11.87
C LYS A 446 13.53 -13.55 -12.02
N ASP A 447 13.72 -12.77 -13.08
CA ASP A 447 12.78 -11.70 -13.46
C ASP A 447 11.62 -12.31 -14.24
N VAL A 448 10.51 -12.55 -13.53
CA VAL A 448 9.35 -13.30 -14.03
C VAL A 448 8.06 -12.63 -13.60
N ASN A 449 6.98 -12.92 -14.32
CA ASN A 449 5.63 -12.70 -13.79
C ASN A 449 5.28 -13.86 -12.85
N VAL A 450 4.74 -13.57 -11.67
CA VAL A 450 4.15 -14.59 -10.79
C VAL A 450 2.65 -14.38 -10.75
N LEU A 451 1.91 -15.35 -11.27
CA LEU A 451 0.44 -15.42 -11.20
C LEU A 451 0.03 -16.43 -10.15
N VAL A 452 -0.64 -15.96 -9.11
CA VAL A 452 -1.21 -16.80 -8.07
C VAL A 452 -2.68 -17.07 -8.40
N VAL A 453 -3.05 -18.34 -8.49
CA VAL A 453 -4.45 -18.75 -8.68
C VAL A 453 -5.10 -18.90 -7.32
N ASP A 454 -6.02 -17.99 -6.99
CA ASP A 454 -6.87 -18.11 -5.82
C ASP A 454 -8.23 -18.70 -6.21
N TRP A 455 -8.45 -19.92 -5.73
CA TRP A 455 -9.70 -20.65 -5.87
C TRP A 455 -10.17 -21.20 -4.51
N VAL A 456 -9.86 -20.49 -3.41
CA VAL A 456 -10.16 -20.92 -2.04
C VAL A 456 -11.62 -21.33 -1.86
N TYR A 457 -12.58 -20.63 -2.48
CA TYR A 457 -14.00 -21.01 -2.47
C TYR A 457 -14.26 -22.42 -3.00
N GLY A 458 -13.62 -22.80 -4.10
CA GLY A 458 -13.75 -24.13 -4.72
C GLY A 458 -12.87 -25.20 -4.07
N ALA A 459 -11.85 -24.79 -3.32
CA ALA A 459 -10.83 -25.66 -2.73
C ALA A 459 -11.15 -26.12 -1.31
N SER A 460 -12.29 -25.72 -0.72
CA SER A 460 -12.51 -25.81 0.73
C SER A 460 -13.59 -26.79 1.17
N PHE A 461 -13.57 -27.15 2.45
CA PHE A 461 -14.57 -27.99 3.13
C PHE A 461 -14.58 -29.46 2.70
N ALA A 462 -15.58 -29.96 1.98
CA ALA A 462 -15.70 -31.41 1.75
C ALA A 462 -14.79 -31.85 0.60
N TYR A 463 -13.69 -32.57 0.89
CA TYR A 463 -12.68 -32.96 -0.11
C TYR A 463 -13.28 -33.68 -1.33
N ASN A 464 -14.22 -34.61 -1.11
CA ASN A 464 -14.92 -35.32 -2.19
C ASN A 464 -15.71 -34.39 -3.14
N ARG A 465 -16.14 -33.21 -2.68
CA ARG A 465 -16.76 -32.17 -3.52
C ARG A 465 -15.72 -31.28 -4.18
N VAL A 466 -14.64 -30.97 -3.47
CA VAL A 466 -13.55 -30.14 -4.00
C VAL A 466 -12.87 -30.82 -5.20
N VAL A 467 -12.69 -32.13 -5.14
CA VAL A 467 -12.15 -32.92 -6.27
C VAL A 467 -13.08 -32.92 -7.48
N GLU A 468 -14.36 -32.53 -7.38
CA GLU A 468 -15.22 -32.35 -8.55
C GLU A 468 -14.94 -31.01 -9.26
N ASN A 469 -14.33 -30.02 -8.58
CA ASN A 469 -14.12 -28.67 -9.09
C ASN A 469 -12.82 -28.47 -9.87
N TYR A 470 -11.82 -29.35 -9.73
CA TYR A 470 -10.47 -29.10 -10.26
C TYR A 470 -10.43 -28.90 -11.79
N LYS A 471 -11.26 -29.63 -12.54
CA LYS A 471 -11.38 -29.50 -14.01
C LYS A 471 -11.93 -28.14 -14.41
N GLU A 472 -12.93 -27.64 -13.68
CA GLU A 472 -13.52 -26.33 -13.95
C GLU A 472 -12.52 -25.20 -13.61
N VAL A 473 -11.76 -25.33 -12.53
CA VAL A 473 -10.67 -24.39 -12.19
C VAL A 473 -9.62 -24.39 -13.31
N ALA A 474 -9.18 -25.56 -13.74
CA ALA A 474 -8.24 -25.71 -14.84
C ALA A 474 -8.78 -25.11 -16.15
N LEU A 475 -10.06 -25.28 -16.46
CA LEU A 475 -10.70 -24.64 -17.62
C LEU A 475 -10.63 -23.11 -17.54
N GLN A 476 -10.92 -22.52 -16.38
CA GLN A 476 -10.83 -21.07 -16.18
C GLN A 476 -9.40 -20.56 -16.31
N ILE A 477 -8.42 -21.31 -15.80
CA ILE A 477 -7.00 -21.02 -15.98
C ILE A 477 -6.65 -21.08 -17.48
N SER A 478 -7.06 -22.12 -18.21
CA SER A 478 -6.78 -22.25 -19.64
C SER A 478 -7.36 -21.11 -20.47
N VAL A 479 -8.53 -20.58 -20.10
CA VAL A 479 -9.08 -19.36 -20.72
C VAL A 479 -8.14 -18.17 -20.53
N LEU A 480 -7.59 -17.99 -19.34
CA LEU A 480 -6.60 -16.93 -19.06
C LEU A 480 -5.32 -17.15 -19.87
N ILE A 481 -4.74 -18.35 -19.85
CA ILE A 481 -3.51 -18.66 -20.59
C ILE A 481 -3.70 -18.40 -22.10
N ASN A 482 -4.83 -18.81 -22.67
CA ASN A 482 -5.15 -18.54 -24.07
C ASN A 482 -5.34 -17.05 -24.38
N GLN A 483 -5.71 -16.22 -23.39
CA GLN A 483 -5.68 -14.77 -23.55
C GLN A 483 -4.23 -14.26 -23.53
N LEU A 484 -3.42 -14.69 -22.57
CA LEU A 484 -2.02 -14.28 -22.47
C LEU A 484 -1.19 -14.63 -23.70
N THR A 485 -1.46 -15.77 -24.34
CA THR A 485 -0.79 -16.14 -25.61
C THR A 485 -1.14 -15.20 -26.75
N LYS A 486 -2.40 -14.74 -26.85
CA LYS A 486 -2.82 -13.72 -27.81
C LYS A 486 -2.14 -12.36 -27.56
N TYR A 487 -1.72 -12.10 -26.32
CA TYR A 487 -0.98 -10.90 -25.90
C TYR A 487 0.55 -11.08 -25.96
N GLY A 488 1.04 -12.14 -26.59
CA GLY A 488 2.46 -12.31 -26.92
C GLY A 488 3.24 -13.29 -26.05
N CYS A 489 2.60 -13.96 -25.08
CA CYS A 489 3.23 -15.06 -24.36
C CYS A 489 3.28 -16.32 -25.25
N THR A 490 4.25 -17.21 -25.03
CA THR A 490 4.26 -18.54 -25.67
C THR A 490 3.90 -19.61 -24.64
N LEU A 491 3.35 -20.76 -25.06
CA LEU A 491 2.96 -21.82 -24.12
C LEU A 491 4.18 -22.37 -23.35
N GLU A 492 5.33 -22.39 -24.01
CA GLU A 492 6.63 -22.82 -23.47
C GLU A 492 7.17 -21.86 -22.41
N SER A 493 6.66 -20.62 -22.34
CA SER A 493 7.06 -19.62 -21.33
C SER A 493 6.37 -19.79 -19.98
N PHE A 494 5.37 -20.70 -19.88
CA PHE A 494 4.64 -20.96 -18.65
C PHE A 494 5.27 -22.09 -17.84
N HIS A 495 5.43 -21.84 -16.54
CA HIS A 495 5.80 -22.84 -15.55
C HIS A 495 4.73 -22.91 -14.46
N PHE A 496 4.01 -24.02 -14.39
CA PHE A 496 3.01 -24.28 -13.36
C PHE A 496 3.64 -24.94 -12.15
N ILE A 497 3.30 -24.46 -10.95
CA ILE A 497 3.77 -25.00 -9.68
C ILE A 497 2.53 -25.32 -8.84
N GLY A 498 2.16 -26.59 -8.81
CA GLY A 498 0.94 -27.07 -8.18
C GLY A 498 1.24 -27.81 -6.88
N VAL A 499 0.59 -27.43 -5.78
CA VAL A 499 0.73 -28.10 -4.47
C VAL A 499 -0.46 -29.01 -4.22
N SER A 500 -0.22 -30.27 -3.83
CA SER A 500 -1.30 -31.21 -3.50
C SER A 500 -2.29 -31.33 -4.67
N LEU A 501 -3.59 -31.11 -4.42
CA LEU A 501 -4.62 -31.07 -5.46
C LEU A 501 -4.33 -30.05 -6.59
N GLY A 502 -3.60 -28.97 -6.30
CA GLY A 502 -3.19 -27.98 -7.30
C GLY A 502 -2.23 -28.55 -8.36
N ALA A 503 -1.54 -29.65 -8.07
CA ALA A 503 -0.72 -30.38 -9.04
C ALA A 503 -1.59 -31.00 -10.14
N HIS A 504 -2.74 -31.59 -9.78
CA HIS A 504 -3.68 -32.15 -10.75
C HIS A 504 -4.46 -31.07 -11.52
N VAL A 505 -4.76 -29.93 -10.90
CA VAL A 505 -5.25 -28.75 -11.62
C VAL A 505 -4.24 -28.34 -12.71
N SER A 506 -2.96 -28.26 -12.35
CA SER A 506 -1.89 -27.89 -13.28
C SER A 506 -1.72 -28.91 -14.41
N GLY A 507 -1.77 -30.21 -14.09
CA GLY A 507 -1.76 -31.29 -15.08
C GLY A 507 -2.90 -31.16 -16.09
N PHE A 508 -4.13 -30.98 -15.60
CA PHE A 508 -5.29 -30.85 -16.49
C PHE A 508 -5.25 -29.60 -17.37
N VAL A 509 -4.67 -28.48 -16.90
CA VAL A 509 -4.39 -27.32 -17.77
C VAL A 509 -3.44 -27.74 -18.90
N GLY A 510 -2.39 -28.50 -18.58
CA GLY A 510 -1.45 -29.09 -19.53
C GLY A 510 -2.11 -30.00 -20.56
N THR A 511 -2.98 -30.90 -20.12
CA THR A 511 -3.79 -31.76 -20.99
C THR A 511 -4.64 -30.93 -21.97
N LEU A 512 -5.28 -29.84 -21.51
CA LEU A 512 -6.08 -28.95 -22.36
C LEU A 512 -5.25 -28.21 -23.42
N PHE A 513 -3.94 -28.06 -23.20
CA PHE A 513 -2.99 -27.51 -24.17
C PHE A 513 -2.16 -28.58 -24.89
N GLU A 514 -2.59 -29.85 -24.83
CA GLU A 514 -1.95 -30.99 -25.51
C GLU A 514 -0.46 -31.14 -25.13
N GLY A 515 -0.11 -30.88 -23.87
CA GLY A 515 1.26 -31.05 -23.38
C GLY A 515 2.24 -29.95 -23.80
N LYS A 516 1.77 -28.85 -24.41
CA LYS A 516 2.64 -27.78 -24.95
C LYS A 516 3.10 -26.75 -23.92
N LEU A 517 2.70 -26.88 -22.65
CA LEU A 517 3.19 -26.01 -21.58
C LEU A 517 4.68 -26.23 -21.35
N GLY A 518 5.41 -25.17 -20.98
CA GLY A 518 6.86 -25.24 -20.77
C GLY A 518 7.28 -26.19 -19.66
N ARG A 519 6.69 -26.06 -18.47
CA ARG A 519 7.01 -26.91 -17.32
C ARG A 519 5.84 -27.04 -16.35
N ILE A 520 5.70 -28.20 -15.71
CA ILE A 520 4.86 -28.40 -14.52
C ILE A 520 5.73 -28.98 -13.39
N THR A 521 5.63 -28.40 -12.21
CA THR A 521 6.21 -28.92 -10.97
C THR A 521 5.09 -29.29 -10.00
N GLY A 522 4.94 -30.59 -9.74
CA GLY A 522 4.02 -31.14 -8.75
C GLY A 522 4.67 -31.25 -7.38
N LEU A 523 4.21 -30.46 -6.41
CA LEU A 523 4.68 -30.49 -5.03
C LEU A 523 3.74 -31.37 -4.20
N ASP A 524 4.17 -32.59 -3.95
CA ASP A 524 3.45 -33.69 -3.30
C ASP A 524 2.00 -33.84 -3.83
N PRO A 525 1.83 -34.26 -5.10
CA PRO A 525 0.51 -34.36 -5.73
C PRO A 525 -0.45 -35.23 -4.91
N ALA A 526 -1.74 -34.86 -4.85
CA ALA A 526 -2.68 -35.54 -3.96
C ALA A 526 -2.99 -36.99 -4.36
N GLY A 527 -2.78 -37.95 -3.48
CA GLY A 527 -3.11 -39.36 -3.71
C GLY A 527 -4.61 -39.68 -3.70
N PRO A 528 -5.39 -39.22 -2.71
CA PRO A 528 -6.81 -39.55 -2.59
C PRO A 528 -7.62 -39.12 -3.83
N MET A 529 -8.32 -40.07 -4.44
CA MET A 529 -9.08 -39.96 -5.70
C MET A 529 -8.25 -39.96 -7.00
N PHE A 530 -6.93 -39.81 -6.94
CA PHE A 530 -6.07 -39.73 -8.14
C PHE A 530 -5.15 -40.93 -8.33
N LYS A 531 -4.77 -41.67 -7.27
CA LYS A 531 -3.86 -42.82 -7.37
C LYS A 531 -4.30 -43.88 -8.39
N SER A 532 -5.60 -44.10 -8.51
CA SER A 532 -6.21 -45.05 -9.45
C SER A 532 -6.95 -44.35 -10.60
N ALA A 533 -6.80 -43.03 -10.73
CA ALA A 533 -7.40 -42.28 -11.83
C ALA A 533 -6.62 -42.52 -13.12
N ASP A 534 -7.33 -42.40 -14.24
CA ASP A 534 -6.73 -42.40 -15.57
C ASP A 534 -5.68 -41.27 -15.67
N PRO A 535 -4.54 -41.47 -16.38
CA PRO A 535 -3.58 -40.41 -16.64
C PRO A 535 -4.22 -39.08 -17.10
N TYR A 536 -5.30 -39.13 -17.88
CA TYR A 536 -6.06 -37.96 -18.33
C TYR A 536 -6.70 -37.15 -17.17
N ASP A 537 -7.02 -37.82 -16.07
CA ASP A 537 -7.72 -37.23 -14.93
C ASP A 537 -6.79 -36.86 -13.76
N ARG A 538 -5.47 -37.03 -13.92
CA ARG A 538 -4.46 -36.68 -12.91
C ARG A 538 -3.27 -35.97 -13.55
N LEU A 539 -2.25 -35.69 -12.76
CA LEU A 539 -0.98 -35.18 -13.29
C LEU A 539 -0.27 -36.34 -13.98
N ASP A 540 0.24 -36.08 -15.18
CA ASP A 540 1.06 -37.02 -15.94
C ASP A 540 2.22 -36.33 -16.65
N SER A 541 3.24 -37.11 -16.99
CA SER A 541 4.36 -36.69 -17.83
C SER A 541 3.92 -36.03 -19.14
N SER A 542 2.79 -36.46 -19.74
CA SER A 542 2.30 -35.89 -21.01
C SER A 542 1.77 -34.45 -20.92
N ASP A 543 1.61 -33.88 -19.71
CA ASP A 543 0.92 -32.61 -19.53
C ASP A 543 1.78 -31.35 -19.84
N ALA A 544 3.10 -31.50 -19.99
CA ALA A 544 3.99 -30.42 -20.39
C ALA A 544 5.24 -30.94 -21.08
N LEU A 545 6.01 -30.04 -21.70
CA LEU A 545 7.33 -30.35 -22.26
C LEU A 545 8.28 -30.91 -21.19
N PHE A 546 8.09 -30.53 -19.93
CA PHE A 546 8.75 -31.15 -18.80
C PHE A 546 7.85 -31.14 -17.56
N VAL A 547 7.78 -32.28 -16.88
CA VAL A 547 6.99 -32.46 -15.67
C VAL A 547 7.89 -33.07 -14.61
N GLU A 548 8.04 -32.41 -13.48
CA GLU A 548 8.69 -32.99 -12.31
C GLU A 548 7.69 -33.10 -11.15
N ALA A 549 7.87 -34.12 -10.30
CA ALA A 549 7.10 -34.26 -9.07
C ALA A 549 8.03 -34.53 -7.89
N ILE A 550 7.72 -33.91 -6.75
CA ILE A 550 8.44 -34.08 -5.49
C ILE A 550 7.48 -34.76 -4.51
N HIS A 551 7.81 -35.97 -4.07
CA HIS A 551 7.00 -36.80 -3.19
C HIS A 551 7.57 -36.80 -1.78
N THR A 552 6.72 -36.45 -0.81
CA THR A 552 7.10 -36.33 0.60
C THR A 552 6.12 -36.97 1.58
N ASP A 553 4.95 -37.45 1.12
CA ASP A 553 3.91 -38.08 1.97
C ASP A 553 3.08 -39.14 1.20
N SER A 554 3.74 -40.00 0.43
CA SER A 554 3.15 -41.01 -0.46
C SER A 554 2.35 -42.12 0.25
N ASP A 555 2.42 -42.23 1.58
CA ASP A 555 1.69 -43.19 2.41
C ASP A 555 0.41 -42.63 3.05
N TYR A 556 0.19 -41.31 3.03
CA TYR A 556 -1.02 -40.68 3.56
C TYR A 556 -1.74 -39.78 2.55
N PHE A 557 -1.25 -38.55 2.29
CA PHE A 557 -1.94 -37.57 1.44
C PHE A 557 -1.37 -37.47 0.03
N GLY A 558 -0.08 -37.77 -0.16
CA GLY A 558 0.61 -37.77 -1.44
C GLY A 558 0.27 -38.99 -2.29
N ILE A 559 0.40 -38.85 -3.60
CA ILE A 559 0.26 -39.95 -4.54
C ILE A 559 1.50 -40.85 -4.48
N SER A 560 1.32 -42.17 -4.48
CA SER A 560 2.45 -43.12 -4.36
C SER A 560 2.99 -43.64 -5.68
N ILE A 561 2.47 -43.14 -6.80
CA ILE A 561 2.89 -43.53 -8.14
C ILE A 561 3.63 -42.37 -8.81
N PRO A 562 4.59 -42.67 -9.70
CA PRO A 562 5.25 -41.62 -10.48
C PRO A 562 4.25 -40.96 -11.42
N VAL A 563 4.37 -39.64 -11.56
CA VAL A 563 3.45 -38.79 -12.35
C VAL A 563 4.18 -37.79 -13.24
N GLY A 564 5.51 -37.75 -13.21
CA GLY A 564 6.32 -36.85 -14.02
C GLY A 564 7.29 -37.57 -14.95
N HIS A 565 8.08 -36.76 -15.67
CA HIS A 565 9.30 -37.20 -16.32
C HIS A 565 10.42 -37.50 -15.30
N VAL A 566 10.40 -36.79 -14.17
CA VAL A 566 11.24 -37.04 -12.99
C VAL A 566 10.38 -36.99 -11.73
N ASP A 567 10.49 -38.02 -10.91
CA ASP A 567 9.84 -38.09 -9.61
C ASP A 567 10.91 -38.22 -8.50
N PHE A 568 10.99 -37.22 -7.62
CA PHE A 568 11.91 -37.20 -6.48
C PHE A 568 11.19 -37.70 -5.24
N PHE A 569 11.52 -38.93 -4.79
CA PHE A 569 11.00 -39.51 -3.56
C PHE A 569 11.91 -39.21 -2.36
N LEU A 570 11.65 -38.09 -1.68
CA LEU A 570 12.48 -37.65 -0.55
C LEU A 570 12.25 -38.54 0.66
N ASN A 571 13.35 -39.08 1.22
CA ASN A 571 13.27 -40.09 2.28
C ASN A 571 12.34 -41.27 1.92
N GLY A 572 12.31 -41.65 0.64
CA GLY A 572 11.43 -42.70 0.11
C GLY A 572 10.00 -42.23 -0.16
N GLY A 573 9.72 -40.93 -0.05
CA GLY A 573 8.37 -40.37 -0.15
C GLY A 573 7.54 -40.61 1.10
N MET A 574 8.17 -40.93 2.24
CA MET A 574 7.51 -41.28 3.50
C MET A 574 7.73 -40.15 4.53
N ASP A 575 7.97 -40.48 5.79
CA ASP A 575 8.19 -39.52 6.87
C ASP A 575 9.42 -38.60 6.67
N GLN A 576 9.24 -37.30 6.92
CA GLN A 576 10.27 -36.28 6.73
C GLN A 576 10.92 -35.85 8.05
N ALA A 577 12.24 -35.65 8.01
CA ALA A 577 13.00 -35.20 9.17
C ALA A 577 12.50 -33.85 9.72
N GLY A 578 12.29 -33.77 11.03
CA GLY A 578 11.83 -32.57 11.73
C GLY A 578 10.32 -32.44 11.88
N CYS A 579 9.52 -33.36 11.33
CA CYS A 579 8.09 -33.48 11.64
C CYS A 579 7.92 -34.31 12.93
N ALA A 580 7.32 -33.72 13.98
CA ALA A 580 7.32 -34.30 15.32
C ALA A 580 6.24 -35.39 15.50
N ARG A 581 6.65 -36.62 15.85
CA ARG A 581 5.76 -37.75 16.23
C ARG A 581 5.17 -37.62 17.65
N SER A 582 4.90 -36.41 18.13
CA SER A 582 4.48 -36.16 19.51
C SER A 582 3.09 -36.73 19.81
N ARG A 583 2.95 -37.43 20.95
CA ARG A 583 1.67 -37.92 21.51
C ARG A 583 0.62 -36.83 21.79
N PHE A 584 0.98 -35.55 21.64
CA PHE A 584 0.12 -34.37 21.85
C PHE A 584 -0.06 -33.50 20.60
N ALA A 585 0.60 -33.80 19.48
CA ALA A 585 0.27 -33.20 18.20
C ALA A 585 -0.92 -33.95 17.61
N SER A 586 -1.95 -33.26 17.13
CA SER A 586 -3.05 -33.91 16.44
C SER A 586 -2.49 -34.76 15.29
N MET A 587 -3.05 -35.95 15.04
CA MET A 587 -2.68 -36.82 13.91
C MET A 587 -2.60 -36.04 12.59
N TYR A 588 -3.42 -35.00 12.43
CA TYR A 588 -3.42 -34.07 11.32
C TYR A 588 -2.17 -33.17 11.20
N GLY A 589 -1.55 -32.75 12.30
CA GLY A 589 -0.41 -31.82 12.27
C GLY A 589 0.89 -32.45 11.78
N TYR A 590 1.07 -33.75 12.04
CA TYR A 590 2.23 -34.52 11.55
C TYR A 590 2.13 -34.76 10.05
N VAL A 591 1.01 -35.32 9.57
CA VAL A 591 0.82 -35.66 8.16
C VAL A 591 0.82 -34.40 7.27
N ILE A 592 0.27 -33.27 7.74
CA ILE A 592 0.38 -31.99 7.02
C ILE A 592 1.84 -31.50 6.96
N CYS A 593 2.69 -31.80 7.95
CA CYS A 593 4.09 -31.41 7.95
C CYS A 593 4.89 -32.15 6.88
N ASP A 594 4.69 -33.47 6.76
CA ASP A 594 5.31 -34.29 5.73
C ASP A 594 4.82 -33.85 4.34
N HIS A 595 3.50 -33.71 4.17
CA HIS A 595 2.88 -33.27 2.92
C HIS A 595 3.39 -31.91 2.42
N MET A 596 3.59 -30.97 3.34
CA MET A 596 4.07 -29.62 2.99
C MET A 596 5.60 -29.56 2.83
N ARG A 597 6.35 -30.64 3.09
CA ARG A 597 7.82 -30.64 2.99
C ARG A 597 8.29 -30.41 1.54
N ALA A 598 7.59 -30.96 0.55
CA ALA A 598 7.91 -30.75 -0.86
C ALA A 598 8.03 -29.25 -1.21
N LEU A 599 7.15 -28.41 -0.65
CA LEU A 599 7.19 -26.96 -0.85
C LEU A 599 8.46 -26.32 -0.29
N TYR A 600 8.84 -26.66 0.95
CA TYR A 600 10.02 -26.08 1.58
C TYR A 600 11.31 -26.52 0.91
N VAL A 601 11.36 -27.78 0.46
CA VAL A 601 12.49 -28.31 -0.33
C VAL A 601 12.60 -27.58 -1.65
N TYR A 602 11.49 -27.39 -2.35
CA TYR A 602 11.45 -26.63 -3.60
C TYR A 602 11.91 -25.18 -3.42
N MET A 603 11.41 -24.50 -2.38
CA MET A 603 11.87 -23.14 -2.04
C MET A 603 13.36 -23.09 -1.69
N SER A 604 13.90 -24.13 -1.02
CA SER A 604 15.33 -24.24 -0.74
C SER A 604 16.15 -24.46 -2.01
N ALA A 605 15.63 -25.23 -2.98
CA ALA A 605 16.27 -25.45 -4.27
C ALA A 605 16.42 -24.13 -5.06
N LEU A 606 15.38 -23.29 -5.05
CA LEU A 606 15.39 -21.97 -5.70
C LEU A 606 16.51 -21.04 -5.17
N ASN A 607 16.88 -21.17 -3.89
CA ASN A 607 17.92 -20.34 -3.28
C ASN A 607 19.35 -20.70 -3.77
N GLY A 608 19.54 -21.86 -4.41
CA GLY A 608 20.80 -22.25 -5.07
C GLY A 608 22.03 -22.44 -4.16
N SER A 609 21.88 -22.32 -2.83
CA SER A 609 23.00 -22.45 -1.88
C SER A 609 23.55 -23.88 -1.76
N CYS A 610 22.75 -24.89 -2.11
CA CYS A 610 23.16 -26.29 -2.16
C CYS A 610 22.37 -27.01 -3.28
N PRO A 611 23.03 -27.65 -4.26
CA PRO A 611 22.34 -28.38 -5.31
C PRO A 611 21.66 -29.64 -4.73
N LEU A 612 20.34 -29.73 -4.91
CA LEU A 612 19.54 -30.90 -4.50
C LEU A 612 19.48 -31.90 -5.66
N ASN A 613 20.48 -32.77 -5.74
CA ASN A 613 20.58 -33.82 -6.75
C ASN A 613 19.75 -35.06 -6.35
N GLY A 614 19.02 -35.61 -7.32
CA GLY A 614 18.43 -36.94 -7.26
C GLY A 614 19.32 -37.98 -7.95
N PHE A 615 19.23 -39.23 -7.49
CA PHE A 615 19.91 -40.36 -8.11
C PHE A 615 18.88 -41.39 -8.57
N PRO A 616 18.93 -41.85 -9.83
CA PRO A 616 18.02 -42.88 -10.30
C PRO A 616 18.26 -44.16 -9.50
N CYS A 617 17.17 -44.77 -9.03
CA CYS A 617 17.25 -45.98 -8.23
C CYS A 617 16.02 -46.86 -8.43
N SER A 618 16.21 -48.18 -8.35
CA SER A 618 15.13 -49.15 -8.56
C SER A 618 14.20 -49.26 -7.34
N SER A 619 14.73 -49.00 -6.13
CA SER A 619 13.98 -48.94 -4.88
C SER A 619 14.69 -48.06 -3.84
N TYR A 620 13.96 -47.64 -2.81
CA TYR A 620 14.54 -46.85 -1.73
C TYR A 620 15.53 -47.65 -0.86
N GLU A 621 15.34 -48.96 -0.72
CA GLU A 621 16.27 -49.86 -0.03
C GLU A 621 17.62 -49.92 -0.74
N GLU A 622 17.64 -49.94 -2.07
CA GLU A 622 18.89 -49.92 -2.84
C GLU A 622 19.62 -48.57 -2.71
N PHE A 623 18.86 -47.48 -2.61
CA PHE A 623 19.41 -46.15 -2.36
C PHE A 623 20.11 -46.10 -1.00
N LEU A 624 19.46 -46.58 0.07
CA LEU A 624 20.04 -46.65 1.41
C LEU A 624 21.25 -47.60 1.49
N ALA A 625 21.26 -48.66 0.68
CA ALA A 625 22.40 -49.57 0.56
C ALA A 625 23.60 -48.98 -0.22
N GLY A 626 23.50 -47.74 -0.71
CA GLY A 626 24.56 -47.07 -1.45
C GLY A 626 24.79 -47.63 -2.86
N LYS A 627 23.78 -48.29 -3.44
CA LYS A 627 23.89 -48.90 -4.78
C LYS A 627 23.58 -47.93 -5.92
N CYS A 628 23.01 -46.77 -5.60
CA CYS A 628 22.53 -45.76 -6.57
C CYS A 628 23.32 -44.46 -6.43
N ILE A 629 24.64 -44.51 -6.70
CA ILE A 629 25.58 -43.38 -6.56
C ILE A 629 26.00 -42.76 -7.89
N THR A 630 25.47 -43.26 -9.00
CA THR A 630 25.77 -42.80 -10.37
C THR A 630 24.49 -42.35 -11.06
N CYS A 631 24.62 -41.36 -11.96
CA CYS A 631 23.50 -40.84 -12.77
C CYS A 631 23.51 -41.42 -14.19
N GLU A 632 24.06 -42.63 -14.31
CA GLU A 632 24.06 -43.44 -15.54
C GLU A 632 22.64 -43.96 -15.82
N GLY A 633 22.28 -44.08 -17.10
CA GLY A 633 20.94 -44.46 -17.54
C GLY A 633 20.21 -43.31 -18.26
N PRO A 634 18.91 -43.04 -17.98
CA PRO A 634 18.07 -42.12 -18.77
C PRO A 634 18.54 -40.66 -18.77
N PHE A 635 19.54 -40.30 -17.97
CA PHE A 635 20.02 -38.93 -17.79
C PHE A 635 21.47 -38.70 -18.28
N ASN A 636 22.04 -39.64 -19.07
CA ASN A 636 23.36 -39.50 -19.71
C ASN A 636 24.49 -38.99 -18.77
N GLY A 637 24.51 -39.43 -17.52
CA GLY A 637 25.54 -39.08 -16.55
C GLY A 637 25.33 -37.74 -15.83
N THR A 638 24.27 -36.99 -16.13
CA THR A 638 23.91 -35.76 -15.40
C THR A 638 22.81 -36.06 -14.40
N CYS A 639 23.04 -35.79 -13.12
CA CYS A 639 22.05 -36.06 -12.09
C CYS A 639 20.86 -35.09 -12.20
N PRO A 640 19.61 -35.58 -12.11
CA PRO A 640 18.46 -34.71 -12.02
C PRO A 640 18.58 -33.78 -10.81
N GLN A 641 18.29 -32.50 -11.00
CA GLN A 641 18.25 -31.49 -9.94
C GLN A 641 16.84 -30.95 -9.81
N ILE A 642 16.38 -30.75 -8.57
CA ILE A 642 15.12 -30.05 -8.31
C ILE A 642 15.24 -28.63 -8.88
N GLU A 643 14.26 -28.19 -9.68
CA GLU A 643 14.27 -26.97 -10.53
C GLU A 643 15.24 -27.00 -11.73
N GLY A 644 16.13 -28.00 -11.83
CA GLY A 644 17.05 -28.15 -12.96
C GLY A 644 16.33 -28.46 -14.29
N TRP A 645 16.93 -28.04 -15.39
CA TRP A 645 16.59 -28.53 -16.74
C TRP A 645 17.52 -29.68 -17.09
N ILE A 646 16.95 -30.82 -17.44
CA ILE A 646 17.69 -31.92 -18.03
C ILE A 646 17.32 -31.97 -19.50
N HIS A 647 18.31 -31.85 -20.39
CA HIS A 647 18.10 -32.12 -21.80
C HIS A 647 17.95 -33.64 -21.97
N TYR A 648 16.73 -34.11 -22.16
CA TYR A 648 16.47 -35.48 -22.61
C TYR A 648 16.92 -35.61 -24.07
N ALA A 649 17.60 -36.71 -24.38
CA ALA A 649 18.02 -37.05 -25.74
C ALA A 649 16.92 -37.78 -26.51
#